data_AF-A0A7X8M9T3-F1
#
_entry.id   AF-A0A7X8M9T3-F1
#
_cell.length_a   1.000
_cell.length_b   1.000
_cell.length_c   1.000
_cell.angle_alpha   90.00
_cell.angle_beta   90.00
_cell.angle_gamma   90.00
#
_symmetry.space_group_name_H-M   'P 1'
#
loop_
_entity.id
_entity.type
_entity.pdbx_description
1 polymer ?
#
loop_
_entity_poly.entity_id
_entity_poly.type
_entity_poly.pdbx_seq_one_letter_code
_entity_poly.pdbx_strand_id
1 'polypeptide(L)'
;LVRALAASGSIVWHYQPGAGEVDTSPGVCDLNGDGSLDIIVCSTAGRITAVDAQGKQQWYYDARQTISNPPALWMARRQPRVTVVTNPGKVICLDGRSGSRLWDYSMPAEVDWGSTAPVAADMNGDGVVELVVADRTGNLICLSDDGSLQWSARCDGGLNSAPALADINADGEMEILLGSAKSPLICFSHTGQELWRAPQSAGSGSSPVVTDLESDGAPEIVVGIEDGLAVYSRTGKRLWHHRMKKPVHDAIAVADIDDDDRKEIVVADLFGHVACLEDNGAVKWTANAEQRVRRSPAIADIDGDSVVEILIGGYSAALHIFDPDGNLKERFPLHASMNAMPTVVDFKGNEQKTVLCAAGSRMSAISWMAGPPQRSSPALWTFYRVDSGRTGSDFIAAPSRQPRITAIDYGPMYIGANHLKVTVKNPASEPLQLALALEGNNAGAQESTIRSADSVFTAILPYSLNGQSAVNLTFKCRLSSGKKRLASREKSFYVIPFAKDLADLSTTLADIEAAIPTLPDQAFVQEQLLVLNHRFTRIAEKSRTAGTLPVIQRSALQEDVAALRTDANRWLATARAAAKAGTALAIYGANPWAPFGGMEEIVEGRTWPAARKLECFGNEIESAAFNIANFSGQSMTVLISMDPLRSAADSNQVLAPAGVFSFHEVLNVPTETLDYSADALPVIGQARTLVIPAWEMRQLWINVHSDSLPAGDWRCTLRVHTLQIESQATSASLTIKRWPFSPAQPQPLRLCHWGYVHTSLLKDQPQAALEDQISHGTNVFVATGDQAPQARYDEEGNLVGAINFSTHDEYMSRHAQHGIILFFNYQTALKGPAPHFSPAWAKAYKAWLRVWVQHLQELGVGYENYALYPIDEPGLNEGLVEAFIQYAKPVREVNPSVQIYTDPVERATLQELQKMAPYVDIWCPNRNGYLLHQGAEKLAFLKSTGSTVWTYECEGNAKHQSPLGYYRAQSWLTWFRGLTGIGFWSYCTHNKNPWFMPDGGHDYLLIYSGRGVVSSKRWEAIRDGIEEYGLLVQLQKAVDAAAAKPEAAKAVAAARNILTEQASVLARYCGLDKAGTLPGMDGMAALRTLEDRRHQKITQVRNSMANAFDQLSEYSTSK
;
A
#
# COMPACT_ATOMS: atom_id res chain seq x y z
N LEU A 1 53.12 -4.29 41.03
CA LEU A 1 53.30 -5.62 41.66
C LEU A 1 51.92 -6.24 41.82
N VAL A 2 51.47 -7.01 40.83
CA VAL A 2 50.21 -7.79 40.90
C VAL A 2 50.60 -9.20 41.34
N ARG A 3 50.12 -9.63 42.51
CA ARG A 3 50.22 -11.04 42.92
C ARG A 3 49.39 -11.86 41.93
N ALA A 4 50.00 -12.86 41.28
CA ALA A 4 49.26 -13.83 40.50
C ALA A 4 48.31 -14.60 41.43
N LEU A 5 47.02 -14.27 41.39
CA LEU A 5 45.96 -15.14 41.88
C LEU A 5 46.02 -16.41 41.02
N ALA A 6 46.15 -17.57 41.65
CA ALA A 6 46.14 -18.84 40.93
C ALA A 6 44.77 -19.02 40.27
N ALA A 7 44.75 -19.40 38.99
CA ALA A 7 43.51 -19.61 38.25
C ALA A 7 42.73 -20.78 38.87
N SER A 8 41.49 -20.56 39.29
CA SER A 8 40.64 -21.60 39.90
C SER A 8 39.84 -22.38 38.86
N GLY A 9 39.66 -21.83 37.65
CA GLY A 9 39.00 -22.49 36.54
C GLY A 9 39.77 -23.70 36.00
N SER A 10 39.04 -24.77 35.69
CA SER A 10 39.58 -26.00 35.10
C SER A 10 39.13 -26.13 33.65
N ILE A 11 40.07 -26.37 32.73
CA ILE A 11 39.75 -26.68 31.34
C ILE A 11 39.19 -28.10 31.30
N VAL A 12 37.94 -28.23 30.85
CA VAL A 12 37.26 -29.52 30.70
C VAL A 12 37.70 -30.19 29.40
N TRP A 13 37.71 -29.44 28.30
CA TRP A 13 38.17 -29.90 26.99
C TRP A 13 38.50 -28.72 26.06
N HIS A 14 39.17 -29.04 24.95
CA HIS A 14 39.38 -28.12 23.82
C HIS A 14 38.79 -28.71 22.54
N TYR A 15 38.20 -27.85 21.72
CA TYR A 15 37.80 -28.19 20.36
C TYR A 15 38.57 -27.32 19.36
N GLN A 16 39.23 -27.94 18.41
CA GLN A 16 39.96 -27.26 17.33
C GLN A 16 39.33 -27.64 15.99
N PRO A 17 38.73 -26.69 15.24
CA PRO A 17 38.34 -26.98 13.88
C PRO A 17 39.60 -27.21 13.04
N GLY A 18 39.57 -28.23 12.19
CA GLY A 18 40.75 -28.65 11.41
C GLY A 18 41.29 -27.62 10.39
N ALA A 19 40.67 -26.44 10.27
CA ALA A 19 41.13 -25.32 9.45
C ALA A 19 40.53 -23.99 9.95
N GLY A 20 41.29 -22.90 9.79
CA GLY A 20 40.86 -21.54 10.15
C GLY A 20 40.88 -21.23 11.65
N GLU A 21 40.49 -19.99 11.97
CA GLU A 21 40.36 -19.48 13.34
C GLU A 21 38.89 -19.48 13.77
N VAL A 22 38.63 -19.69 15.06
CA VAL A 22 37.31 -19.60 15.69
C VAL A 22 37.10 -18.18 16.20
N ASP A 23 36.74 -17.27 15.30
CA ASP A 23 36.67 -15.83 15.55
C ASP A 23 35.22 -15.32 15.78
N THR A 24 34.28 -16.22 16.07
CA THR A 24 32.84 -15.90 16.22
C THR A 24 32.26 -16.51 17.48
N SER A 25 31.32 -15.81 18.13
CA SER A 25 30.55 -16.36 19.24
C SER A 25 29.85 -17.66 18.83
N PRO A 26 30.00 -18.77 19.58
CA PRO A 26 29.34 -20.03 19.25
C PRO A 26 27.80 -19.91 19.36
N GLY A 27 27.09 -20.74 18.60
CA GLY A 27 25.65 -20.94 18.79
C GLY A 27 25.43 -22.18 19.65
N VAL A 28 24.39 -22.19 20.48
CA VAL A 28 24.11 -23.33 21.37
C VAL A 28 22.62 -23.68 21.34
N CYS A 29 22.29 -24.94 21.04
CA CYS A 29 20.94 -25.49 21.18
C CYS A 29 20.98 -27.02 21.19
N ASP A 30 19.91 -27.66 21.62
CA ASP A 30 19.75 -29.12 21.45
C ASP A 30 19.49 -29.43 19.96
N LEU A 31 20.51 -29.92 19.24
CA LEU A 31 20.41 -30.21 17.82
C LEU A 31 19.79 -31.58 17.57
N ASN A 32 20.07 -32.55 18.43
CA ASN A 32 19.73 -33.95 18.19
C ASN A 32 18.44 -34.41 18.91
N GLY A 33 17.92 -33.60 19.83
CA GLY A 33 16.73 -33.86 20.64
C GLY A 33 16.97 -34.75 21.86
N ASP A 34 18.21 -34.89 22.32
CA ASP A 34 18.58 -35.72 23.47
C ASP A 34 18.45 -35.01 24.83
N GLY A 35 18.04 -33.74 24.82
CA GLY A 35 17.89 -32.91 26.01
C GLY A 35 19.20 -32.34 26.56
N SER A 36 20.34 -32.61 25.91
CA SER A 36 21.61 -31.94 26.15
C SER A 36 21.88 -30.91 25.06
N LEU A 37 22.47 -29.77 25.44
CA LEU A 37 22.79 -28.73 24.46
C LEU A 37 24.04 -29.08 23.63
N ASP A 38 23.96 -28.85 22.33
CA ASP A 38 25.07 -28.95 21.38
C ASP A 38 25.59 -27.55 20.99
N ILE A 39 26.79 -27.50 20.41
CA ILE A 39 27.48 -26.27 20.07
C ILE A 39 27.75 -26.19 18.56
N ILE A 40 27.36 -25.08 17.94
CA ILE A 40 27.78 -24.72 16.58
C ILE A 40 28.97 -23.78 16.65
N VAL A 41 30.07 -24.22 16.03
CA VAL A 41 31.32 -23.48 15.89
C VAL A 41 31.57 -23.16 14.43
N CYS A 42 31.83 -21.88 14.12
CA CYS A 42 32.23 -21.44 12.78
C CYS A 42 33.71 -21.06 12.77
N SER A 43 34.37 -21.30 11.63
CA SER A 43 35.77 -20.92 11.42
C SER A 43 35.94 -19.98 10.22
N THR A 44 37.00 -19.17 10.25
CA THR A 44 37.37 -18.26 9.15
C THR A 44 37.73 -18.98 7.85
N ALA A 45 37.98 -20.29 7.88
CA ALA A 45 38.16 -21.13 6.69
C ALA A 45 36.83 -21.56 6.04
N GLY A 46 35.68 -21.20 6.62
CA GLY A 46 34.36 -21.57 6.10
C GLY A 46 33.79 -22.88 6.61
N ARG A 47 34.42 -23.48 7.63
CA ARG A 47 33.93 -24.70 8.27
C ARG A 47 32.93 -24.37 9.38
N ILE A 48 31.78 -25.03 9.35
CA ILE A 48 30.71 -24.98 10.34
C ILE A 48 30.62 -26.37 10.97
N THR A 49 30.75 -26.47 12.28
CA THR A 49 30.81 -27.76 12.98
C THR A 49 29.84 -27.81 14.14
N ALA A 50 29.08 -28.89 14.24
CA ALA A 50 28.38 -29.27 15.48
C ALA A 50 29.28 -30.11 16.38
N VAL A 51 29.30 -29.76 17.66
CA VAL A 51 30.10 -30.37 18.71
C VAL A 51 29.19 -30.64 19.92
N ASP A 52 29.25 -31.84 20.48
CA ASP A 52 28.48 -32.19 21.68
C ASP A 52 29.06 -31.57 22.96
N ALA A 53 28.35 -31.73 24.08
CA ALA A 53 28.77 -31.25 25.40
C ALA A 53 30.13 -31.80 25.90
N GLN A 54 30.66 -32.86 25.28
CA GLN A 54 31.97 -33.43 25.60
C GLN A 54 33.08 -32.97 24.65
N GLY A 55 32.79 -32.04 23.73
CA GLY A 55 33.76 -31.53 22.77
C GLY A 55 33.97 -32.46 21.56
N LYS A 56 33.11 -33.46 21.36
CA LYS A 56 33.22 -34.39 20.23
C LYS A 56 32.39 -33.89 19.05
N GLN A 57 33.02 -33.88 17.88
CA GLN A 57 32.37 -33.49 16.63
C GLN A 57 31.25 -34.48 16.25
N GLN A 58 30.06 -33.96 15.97
CA GLN A 58 28.92 -34.70 15.44
C GLN A 58 28.91 -34.68 13.91
N TRP A 59 28.93 -33.49 13.33
CA TRP A 59 28.97 -33.26 11.88
C TRP A 59 29.73 -31.97 11.56
N TYR A 60 30.14 -31.81 10.31
CA TYR A 60 30.65 -30.53 9.80
C TYR A 60 30.17 -30.28 8.37
N TYR A 61 30.05 -29.00 8.03
CA TYR A 61 29.78 -28.50 6.69
C TYR A 61 30.91 -27.55 6.29
N ASP A 62 31.35 -27.64 5.03
CA ASP A 62 32.40 -26.78 4.48
C ASP A 62 31.79 -25.86 3.41
N ALA A 63 31.61 -24.60 3.77
CA ALA A 63 31.11 -23.57 2.87
C ALA A 63 32.17 -23.08 1.87
N ARG A 64 33.46 -23.38 2.13
CA ARG A 64 34.61 -22.92 1.34
C ARG A 64 34.69 -21.40 1.14
N GLN A 65 34.02 -20.66 2.00
CA GLN A 65 33.95 -19.20 2.00
C GLN A 65 34.16 -18.72 3.44
N THR A 66 34.88 -17.60 3.59
CA THR A 66 35.16 -17.05 4.93
C THR A 66 33.88 -16.80 5.70
N ILE A 67 33.87 -17.21 6.97
CA ILE A 67 32.80 -16.94 7.92
C ILE A 67 33.44 -16.23 9.12
N SER A 68 33.06 -14.97 9.32
CA SER A 68 33.46 -14.18 10.49
C SER A 68 32.26 -13.62 11.28
N ASN A 69 31.05 -14.09 10.98
CA ASN A 69 29.82 -13.65 11.64
C ASN A 69 29.21 -14.82 12.43
N PRO A 70 28.68 -14.57 13.66
CA PRO A 70 28.08 -15.63 14.46
C PRO A 70 26.90 -16.32 13.77
N PRO A 71 26.70 -17.64 13.98
CA PRO A 71 25.51 -18.34 13.51
C PRO A 71 24.27 -17.95 14.31
N ALA A 72 23.10 -18.05 13.66
CA ALA A 72 21.79 -18.05 14.32
C ALA A 72 21.18 -19.45 14.30
N LEU A 73 20.68 -19.89 15.45
CA LEU A 73 20.03 -21.18 15.64
C LEU A 73 18.55 -20.95 15.96
N TRP A 74 17.69 -21.69 15.28
CA TRP A 74 16.24 -21.51 15.39
C TRP A 74 15.51 -22.82 15.05
N MET A 75 14.19 -22.85 15.30
CA MET A 75 13.38 -24.04 15.13
C MET A 75 12.37 -23.85 13.98
N ALA A 76 12.44 -24.70 12.97
CA ALA A 76 11.41 -24.80 11.93
C ALA A 76 10.61 -26.09 12.16
N ARG A 77 9.30 -25.98 12.45
CA ARG A 77 8.42 -27.15 12.60
C ARG A 77 8.98 -28.21 13.57
N ARG A 78 9.54 -27.74 14.71
CA ARG A 78 10.23 -28.56 15.73
C ARG A 78 11.52 -29.23 15.29
N GLN A 79 12.15 -28.76 14.22
CA GLN A 79 13.47 -29.20 13.80
C GLN A 79 14.48 -28.05 13.89
N PRO A 80 15.68 -28.30 14.44
CA PRO A 80 16.69 -27.26 14.57
C PRO A 80 17.28 -26.88 13.22
N ARG A 81 17.61 -25.61 13.09
CA ARG A 81 18.17 -24.98 11.90
C ARG A 81 19.40 -24.17 12.30
N VAL A 82 20.39 -24.18 11.42
CA VAL A 82 21.64 -23.42 11.58
C VAL A 82 21.76 -22.48 10.40
N THR A 83 21.60 -21.18 10.64
CA THR A 83 21.81 -20.16 9.62
C THR A 83 23.14 -19.46 9.82
N VAL A 84 23.94 -19.39 8.77
CA VAL A 84 25.21 -18.65 8.73
C VAL A 84 25.23 -17.69 7.55
N VAL A 85 26.05 -16.63 7.68
CA VAL A 85 26.32 -15.70 6.60
C VAL A 85 27.83 -15.67 6.35
N THR A 86 28.22 -16.00 5.12
CA THR A 86 29.61 -15.90 4.68
C THR A 86 29.95 -14.46 4.33
N ASN A 87 31.22 -14.07 4.46
CA ASN A 87 31.68 -12.71 4.16
C ASN A 87 31.31 -12.25 2.74
N PRO A 88 31.39 -13.08 1.67
CA PRO A 88 30.92 -12.69 0.34
C PRO A 88 29.41 -12.42 0.19
N GLY A 89 28.61 -12.54 1.26
CA GLY A 89 27.17 -12.26 1.23
C GLY A 89 26.30 -13.49 0.94
N LYS A 90 26.80 -14.71 1.18
CA LYS A 90 25.98 -15.92 1.03
C LYS A 90 25.36 -16.32 2.38
N VAL A 91 24.03 -16.33 2.45
CA VAL A 91 23.25 -16.88 3.57
C VAL A 91 23.04 -18.37 3.32
N ILE A 92 23.41 -19.22 4.28
CA ILE A 92 23.29 -20.67 4.16
C ILE A 92 22.50 -21.18 5.36
N CYS A 93 21.45 -21.95 5.10
CA CYS A 93 20.68 -22.65 6.12
C CYS A 93 20.95 -24.15 6.06
N LEU A 94 21.34 -24.72 7.20
CA LEU A 94 21.59 -26.14 7.37
C LEU A 94 20.54 -26.76 8.29
N ASP A 95 20.25 -28.03 8.06
CA ASP A 95 19.56 -28.88 9.02
C ASP A 95 20.46 -29.12 10.23
N GLY A 96 19.98 -28.78 11.43
CA GLY A 96 20.78 -28.83 12.66
C GLY A 96 21.21 -30.23 13.07
N ARG A 97 20.46 -31.27 12.69
CA ARG A 97 20.79 -32.67 13.04
C ARG A 97 21.89 -33.25 12.17
N SER A 98 21.82 -32.98 10.87
CA SER A 98 22.67 -33.62 9.87
C SER A 98 23.79 -32.73 9.32
N GLY A 99 23.69 -31.41 9.48
CA GLY A 99 24.55 -30.45 8.81
C GLY A 99 24.31 -30.35 7.30
N SER A 100 23.25 -30.97 6.78
CA SER A 100 22.93 -30.91 5.35
C SER A 100 22.36 -29.54 4.98
N ARG A 101 22.76 -29.00 3.83
CA ARG A 101 22.24 -27.72 3.34
C ARG A 101 20.80 -27.87 2.89
N LEU A 102 19.91 -27.08 3.50
CA LEU A 102 18.50 -27.00 3.14
C LEU A 102 18.29 -26.02 1.99
N TRP A 103 18.83 -24.81 2.14
CA TRP A 103 18.74 -23.75 1.14
C TRP A 103 19.89 -22.74 1.30
N ASP A 104 20.09 -21.91 0.29
CA ASP A 104 20.97 -20.74 0.37
C ASP A 104 20.39 -19.54 -0.40
N TYR A 105 20.80 -18.35 0.01
CA TYR A 105 20.40 -17.08 -0.60
C TYR A 105 21.63 -16.20 -0.81
N SER A 106 21.74 -15.53 -1.96
CA SER A 106 22.84 -14.61 -2.27
C SER A 106 22.38 -13.17 -2.06
N MET A 107 23.02 -12.50 -1.11
CA MET A 107 22.74 -11.11 -0.81
C MET A 107 23.22 -10.18 -1.93
N PRO A 108 22.64 -8.99 -2.06
CA PRO A 108 23.04 -8.05 -3.12
C PRO A 108 24.49 -7.56 -2.97
N ALA A 109 25.02 -7.53 -1.74
CA ALA A 109 26.42 -7.24 -1.47
C ALA A 109 27.01 -8.11 -0.35
N GLU A 110 28.32 -8.00 -0.20
CA GLU A 110 29.09 -8.69 0.86
C GLU A 110 28.84 -8.08 2.25
N VAL A 111 29.22 -8.83 3.29
CA VAL A 111 29.11 -8.40 4.69
C VAL A 111 30.50 -8.14 5.26
N ASP A 112 30.63 -7.13 6.13
CA ASP A 112 31.91 -6.81 6.75
C ASP A 112 32.30 -7.83 7.83
N TRP A 113 33.58 -7.81 8.21
CA TRP A 113 34.14 -8.75 9.17
C TRP A 113 33.52 -8.58 10.56
N GLY A 114 32.62 -9.49 10.92
CA GLY A 114 32.05 -9.55 12.26
C GLY A 114 31.19 -8.35 12.60
N SER A 115 30.66 -7.64 11.60
CA SER A 115 29.83 -6.44 11.78
C SER A 115 28.34 -6.78 11.89
N THR A 116 27.92 -7.99 11.52
CA THR A 116 26.51 -8.37 11.49
C THR A 116 26.31 -9.81 11.96
N ALA A 117 25.06 -10.22 12.09
CA ALA A 117 24.65 -11.59 12.30
C ALA A 117 23.28 -11.79 11.62
N PRO A 118 22.98 -12.99 11.08
CA PRO A 118 21.61 -13.34 10.78
C PRO A 118 20.81 -13.33 12.08
N VAL A 119 19.58 -12.83 12.03
CA VAL A 119 18.67 -12.81 13.18
C VAL A 119 17.43 -13.62 12.83
N ALA A 120 17.03 -14.52 13.72
CA ALA A 120 15.92 -15.44 13.50
C ALA A 120 14.84 -15.25 14.58
N ALA A 121 13.64 -14.84 14.18
CA ALA A 121 12.47 -14.75 15.07
C ALA A 121 11.17 -14.89 14.28
N ASP A 122 10.09 -15.26 14.97
CA ASP A 122 8.71 -15.15 14.45
C ASP A 122 8.31 -13.67 14.50
N MET A 123 8.42 -12.98 13.36
CA MET A 123 8.30 -11.53 13.30
C MET A 123 6.86 -11.05 13.15
N ASN A 124 5.98 -11.88 12.60
CA ASN A 124 4.58 -11.51 12.34
C ASN A 124 3.59 -12.20 13.32
N GLY A 125 4.09 -13.09 14.19
CA GLY A 125 3.31 -13.81 15.19
C GLY A 125 2.51 -14.99 14.63
N ASP A 126 2.84 -15.49 13.44
CA ASP A 126 2.13 -16.61 12.79
C ASP A 126 2.64 -18.00 13.22
N GLY A 127 3.75 -18.05 13.97
CA GLY A 127 4.40 -19.27 14.44
C GLY A 127 5.43 -19.87 13.47
N VAL A 128 5.70 -19.20 12.35
CA VAL A 128 6.82 -19.45 11.43
C VAL A 128 7.94 -18.45 11.76
N VAL A 129 9.19 -18.86 11.56
CA VAL A 129 10.36 -18.01 11.85
C VAL A 129 10.84 -17.36 10.55
N GLU A 130 11.03 -16.05 10.60
CA GLU A 130 11.68 -15.27 9.57
C GLU A 130 13.15 -15.01 9.90
N LEU A 131 13.94 -14.76 8.86
CA LEU A 131 15.37 -14.46 8.94
C LEU A 131 15.67 -13.07 8.39
N VAL A 132 16.24 -12.21 9.22
CA VAL A 132 16.65 -10.86 8.85
C VAL A 132 18.17 -10.78 8.75
N VAL A 133 18.66 -10.24 7.62
CA VAL A 133 20.10 -10.08 7.36
C VAL A 133 20.38 -8.74 6.69
N ALA A 134 21.50 -8.10 7.05
CA ALA A 134 21.93 -6.82 6.51
C ALA A 134 23.31 -6.91 5.83
N ASP A 135 23.55 -6.11 4.78
CA ASP A 135 24.85 -5.99 4.10
C ASP A 135 25.53 -4.64 4.24
N ARG A 136 26.83 -4.60 3.90
CA ARG A 136 27.66 -3.38 4.06
C ARG A 136 27.22 -2.20 3.20
N THR A 137 26.47 -2.45 2.13
CA THR A 137 25.97 -1.41 1.22
C THR A 137 24.61 -0.86 1.63
N GLY A 138 24.04 -1.44 2.67
CA GLY A 138 22.81 -1.00 3.31
C GLY A 138 21.57 -1.75 2.89
N ASN A 139 21.68 -2.90 2.21
CA ASN A 139 20.51 -3.73 1.97
C ASN A 139 20.15 -4.50 3.24
N LEU A 140 18.85 -4.53 3.53
CA LEU A 140 18.24 -5.31 4.59
C LEU A 140 17.23 -6.25 3.93
N ILE A 141 17.33 -7.54 4.19
CA ILE A 141 16.43 -8.55 3.61
C ILE A 141 15.72 -9.32 4.70
N CYS A 142 14.52 -9.79 4.38
CA CYS A 142 13.79 -10.78 5.17
C CYS A 142 13.51 -12.02 4.31
N LEU A 143 13.92 -13.18 4.84
CA LEU A 143 13.70 -14.49 4.23
C LEU A 143 12.73 -15.31 5.09
N SER A 144 11.91 -16.14 4.46
CA SER A 144 11.06 -17.11 5.15
C SER A 144 11.83 -18.35 5.60
N ASP A 145 11.16 -19.30 6.26
CA ASP A 145 11.76 -20.54 6.79
C ASP A 145 12.37 -21.43 5.69
N ASP A 146 11.89 -21.29 4.45
CA ASP A 146 12.35 -21.98 3.24
C ASP A 146 13.41 -21.22 2.44
N GLY A 147 13.82 -20.03 2.88
CA GLY A 147 14.82 -19.18 2.23
C GLY A 147 14.26 -18.29 1.11
N SER A 148 12.94 -18.26 0.89
CA SER A 148 12.30 -17.35 -0.06
C SER A 148 12.35 -15.89 0.44
N LEU A 149 12.64 -14.95 -0.46
CA LEU A 149 12.65 -13.52 -0.15
C LEU A 149 11.22 -13.01 0.05
N GLN A 150 10.93 -12.51 1.24
CA GLN A 150 9.65 -11.90 1.58
C GLN A 150 9.63 -10.42 1.18
N TRP A 151 10.68 -9.69 1.58
CA TRP A 151 10.86 -8.29 1.23
C TRP A 151 12.34 -7.89 1.35
N SER A 152 12.66 -6.74 0.77
CA SER A 152 13.97 -6.10 0.89
C SER A 152 13.81 -4.59 1.07
N ALA A 153 14.62 -4.00 1.94
CA ALA A 153 14.71 -2.57 2.18
C ALA A 153 16.15 -2.09 1.96
N ARG A 154 16.33 -0.78 1.76
CA ARG A 154 17.66 -0.17 1.60
C ARG A 154 17.80 1.02 2.54
N CYS A 155 18.90 1.02 3.29
CA CYS A 155 19.30 2.11 4.17
C CYS A 155 20.46 2.91 3.57
N ASP A 156 20.27 4.23 3.45
CA ASP A 156 21.34 5.13 3.05
C ASP A 156 22.46 5.18 4.10
N GLY A 157 23.71 5.02 3.66
CA GLY A 157 24.89 5.09 4.52
C GLY A 157 25.54 3.75 4.88
N GLY A 158 25.01 2.61 4.41
CA GLY A 158 25.58 1.30 4.73
C GLY A 158 25.24 0.81 6.14
N LEU A 159 25.21 -0.50 6.34
CA LEU A 159 24.90 -1.14 7.62
C LEU A 159 26.13 -1.87 8.15
N ASN A 160 26.49 -1.54 9.39
CA ASN A 160 27.71 -2.04 10.05
C ASN A 160 27.40 -2.80 11.35
N SER A 161 26.13 -3.14 11.60
CA SER A 161 25.65 -3.74 12.86
C SER A 161 24.68 -4.89 12.63
N ALA A 162 24.54 -5.78 13.63
CA ALA A 162 23.49 -6.79 13.65
C ALA A 162 22.13 -6.15 13.99
N PRO A 163 21.03 -6.55 13.32
CA PRO A 163 19.69 -6.10 13.69
C PRO A 163 19.28 -6.53 15.11
N ALA A 164 18.34 -5.81 15.72
CA ALA A 164 17.59 -6.26 16.89
C ALA A 164 16.11 -6.39 16.54
N LEU A 165 15.44 -7.41 17.07
CA LEU A 165 14.02 -7.65 16.84
C LEU A 165 13.25 -7.58 18.16
N ALA A 166 12.24 -6.71 18.21
CA ALA A 166 11.39 -6.56 19.38
C ALA A 166 10.03 -5.96 19.00
N ASP A 167 8.96 -6.43 19.64
CA ASP A 167 7.63 -5.80 19.55
C ASP A 167 7.59 -4.57 20.47
N ILE A 168 8.19 -3.44 20.03
CA ILE A 168 8.35 -2.23 20.84
C ILE A 168 7.06 -1.41 20.93
N ASN A 169 6.08 -1.71 20.07
CA ASN A 169 4.79 -1.05 20.03
C ASN A 169 3.66 -1.88 20.68
N ALA A 170 3.93 -3.14 21.06
CA ALA A 170 3.03 -4.13 21.66
C ALA A 170 1.86 -4.59 20.77
N ASP A 171 2.00 -4.53 19.44
CA ASP A 171 1.00 -4.96 18.48
C ASP A 171 1.08 -6.45 18.13
N GLY A 172 2.17 -7.13 18.49
CA GLY A 172 2.43 -8.55 18.28
C GLY A 172 3.16 -8.87 16.99
N GLU A 173 3.63 -7.85 16.28
CA GLU A 173 4.58 -7.92 15.18
C GLU A 173 5.89 -7.27 15.65
N MET A 174 7.04 -7.78 15.22
CA MET A 174 8.33 -7.29 15.68
C MET A 174 8.82 -6.14 14.80
N GLU A 175 9.23 -5.05 15.44
CA GLU A 175 10.05 -4.02 14.81
C GLU A 175 11.51 -4.49 14.64
N ILE A 176 12.17 -3.92 13.64
CA ILE A 176 13.57 -4.19 13.28
C ILE A 176 14.40 -2.94 13.56
N LEU A 177 15.32 -3.04 14.49
CA LEU A 177 16.17 -1.94 14.94
C LEU A 177 17.61 -2.15 14.49
N LEU A 178 18.23 -1.12 13.92
CA LEU A 178 19.59 -1.21 13.39
C LEU A 178 20.37 0.11 13.44
N GLY A 179 21.67 0.00 13.66
CA GLY A 179 22.63 1.08 13.48
C GLY A 179 23.16 1.16 12.04
N SER A 180 23.55 2.35 11.61
CA SER A 180 24.16 2.59 10.29
C SER A 180 25.39 3.48 10.40
N ALA A 181 26.11 3.69 9.29
CA ALA A 181 27.24 4.63 9.31
C ALA A 181 26.81 6.11 9.38
N LYS A 182 25.53 6.42 9.16
CA LYS A 182 25.00 7.80 9.13
C LYS A 182 23.99 8.11 10.22
N SER A 183 23.38 7.10 10.82
CA SER A 183 22.37 7.24 11.87
C SER A 183 22.68 6.23 12.97
N PRO A 184 22.62 6.62 14.25
CA PRO A 184 22.88 5.71 15.35
C PRO A 184 21.79 4.66 15.48
N LEU A 185 20.55 4.98 15.09
CA LEU A 185 19.43 4.06 15.21
C LEU A 185 18.39 4.31 14.13
N ILE A 186 17.86 3.24 13.56
CA ILE A 186 16.80 3.23 12.57
C ILE A 186 15.84 2.09 12.95
N CYS A 187 14.54 2.35 12.84
CA CYS A 187 13.47 1.40 13.12
C CYS A 187 12.68 1.12 11.85
N PHE A 188 12.49 -0.16 11.54
CA PHE A 188 11.61 -0.64 10.48
C PHE A 188 10.48 -1.47 11.07
N SER A 189 9.35 -1.53 10.38
CA SER A 189 8.28 -2.50 10.64
C SER A 189 8.72 -3.92 10.27
N HIS A 190 7.92 -4.90 10.67
CA HIS A 190 8.08 -6.30 10.25
C HIS A 190 8.00 -6.50 8.72
N THR A 191 7.45 -5.51 7.98
CA THR A 191 7.35 -5.51 6.50
C THR A 191 8.49 -4.75 5.79
N GLY A 192 9.47 -4.24 6.54
CA GLY A 192 10.60 -3.50 5.97
C GLY A 192 10.29 -2.03 5.63
N GLN A 193 9.18 -1.48 6.13
CA GLN A 193 8.89 -0.05 6.05
C GLN A 193 9.62 0.69 7.18
N GLU A 194 10.39 1.73 6.85
CA GLU A 194 10.97 2.59 7.89
C GLU A 194 9.88 3.33 8.66
N LEU A 195 9.89 3.19 9.99
CA LEU A 195 8.97 3.85 10.90
C LEU A 195 9.54 5.18 11.40
N TRP A 196 10.81 5.17 11.82
CA TRP A 196 11.53 6.34 12.29
C TRP A 196 13.05 6.10 12.29
N ARG A 197 13.83 7.17 12.38
CA ARG A 197 15.28 7.13 12.61
C ARG A 197 15.73 8.25 13.53
N ALA A 198 16.80 7.99 14.28
CA ALA A 198 17.47 9.03 15.06
C ALA A 198 18.13 10.08 14.14
N PRO A 199 18.30 11.34 14.57
CA PRO A 199 18.90 12.38 13.75
C PRO A 199 20.34 12.05 13.31
N GLN A 200 20.68 12.36 12.06
CA GLN A 200 21.99 12.06 11.44
C GLN A 200 23.18 12.68 12.19
N SER A 201 22.98 13.81 12.86
CA SER A 201 24.01 14.49 13.66
C SER A 201 24.47 13.70 14.90
N ALA A 202 23.82 12.58 15.22
CA ALA A 202 24.15 11.74 16.36
C ALA A 202 25.18 10.63 16.05
N GLY A 203 25.71 10.55 14.82
CA GLY A 203 26.84 9.69 14.46
C GLY A 203 26.45 8.28 13.98
N SER A 204 27.44 7.39 13.91
CA SER A 204 27.24 5.96 13.60
C SER A 204 26.86 5.18 14.86
N GLY A 205 26.01 4.15 14.69
CA GLY A 205 25.57 3.27 15.78
C GLY A 205 26.00 1.81 15.59
N SER A 206 26.21 1.11 16.70
CA SER A 206 26.47 -0.33 16.78
C SER A 206 25.18 -1.16 16.88
N SER A 207 25.29 -2.48 17.17
CA SER A 207 24.13 -3.38 17.27
C SER A 207 23.24 -3.02 18.47
N PRO A 208 21.95 -2.66 18.28
CA PRO A 208 21.06 -2.23 19.36
C PRO A 208 20.68 -3.34 20.32
N VAL A 209 20.61 -3.07 21.63
CA VAL A 209 20.00 -3.96 22.64
C VAL A 209 18.65 -3.38 23.05
N VAL A 210 17.61 -4.21 23.07
CA VAL A 210 16.26 -3.80 23.47
C VAL A 210 15.90 -4.46 24.79
N THR A 211 15.50 -3.66 25.77
CA THR A 211 15.17 -4.10 27.14
C THR A 211 14.24 -3.10 27.79
N ASP A 212 13.34 -3.56 28.65
CA ASP A 212 12.68 -2.70 29.63
C ASP A 212 13.71 -2.37 30.71
N LEU A 213 14.31 -1.17 30.63
CA LEU A 213 15.39 -0.73 31.51
C LEU A 213 14.84 -0.04 32.75
N GLU A 214 13.75 0.72 32.58
CA GLU A 214 13.08 1.45 33.67
C GLU A 214 12.03 0.61 34.41
N SER A 215 11.84 -0.66 34.04
CA SER A 215 10.87 -1.60 34.60
C SER A 215 9.43 -1.07 34.55
N ASP A 216 9.09 -0.30 33.51
CA ASP A 216 7.79 0.36 33.34
C ASP A 216 6.85 -0.39 32.38
N GLY A 217 7.33 -1.48 31.78
CA GLY A 217 6.61 -2.29 30.80
C GLY A 217 6.74 -1.80 29.35
N ALA A 218 7.49 -0.74 29.10
CA ALA A 218 7.89 -0.28 27.77
C ALA A 218 9.40 -0.46 27.58
N PRO A 219 9.87 -0.83 26.37
CA PRO A 219 11.30 -1.05 26.17
C PRO A 219 12.06 0.23 25.81
N GLU A 220 13.26 0.33 26.37
CA GLU A 220 14.34 1.21 25.94
C GLU A 220 15.28 0.51 24.95
N ILE A 221 16.02 1.31 24.20
CA ILE A 221 16.93 0.86 23.15
C ILE A 221 18.32 1.40 23.44
N VAL A 222 19.25 0.50 23.77
CA VAL A 222 20.64 0.80 24.14
C VAL A 222 21.54 0.59 22.92
N VAL A 223 22.32 1.61 22.53
CA VAL A 223 23.15 1.59 21.32
C VAL A 223 24.52 2.19 21.58
N GLY A 224 25.59 1.52 21.15
CA GLY A 224 26.94 2.09 21.13
C GLY A 224 27.07 3.13 20.02
N ILE A 225 27.70 4.26 20.32
CA ILE A 225 27.91 5.39 19.39
C ILE A 225 29.39 5.79 19.39
N GLU A 226 29.79 6.70 18.50
CA GLU A 226 31.20 7.09 18.30
C GLU A 226 31.92 7.57 19.57
N ASP A 227 31.21 8.25 20.48
CA ASP A 227 31.78 8.80 21.72
C ASP A 227 31.34 8.04 22.98
N GLY A 228 30.62 6.92 22.86
CA GLY A 228 30.24 6.08 23.98
C GLY A 228 28.97 5.27 23.75
N LEU A 229 27.98 5.47 24.61
CA LEU A 229 26.69 4.76 24.63
C LEU A 229 25.54 5.77 24.63
N ALA A 230 24.46 5.49 23.93
CA ALA A 230 23.21 6.23 24.02
C ALA A 230 22.02 5.30 24.26
N VAL A 231 21.04 5.81 25.01
CA VAL A 231 19.76 5.13 25.26
C VAL A 231 18.63 5.95 24.64
N TYR A 232 17.74 5.26 23.95
CA TYR A 232 16.60 5.82 23.23
C TYR A 232 15.30 5.22 23.75
N SER A 233 14.22 6.00 23.73
CA SER A 233 12.87 5.48 23.93
C SER A 233 12.43 4.61 22.74
N ARG A 234 11.36 3.83 22.92
CA ARG A 234 10.64 3.12 21.84
C ARG A 234 10.20 3.99 20.64
N THR A 235 10.25 5.32 20.76
CA THR A 235 9.90 6.28 19.69
C THR A 235 11.12 6.95 19.06
N GLY A 236 12.34 6.53 19.41
CA GLY A 236 13.57 7.07 18.85
C GLY A 236 14.04 8.39 19.49
N LYS A 237 13.45 8.81 20.62
CA LYS A 237 13.93 9.97 21.38
C LYS A 237 15.11 9.55 22.25
N ARG A 238 16.27 10.22 22.10
CA ARG A 238 17.41 10.00 23.00
C ARG A 238 17.03 10.42 24.42
N LEU A 239 17.09 9.48 25.35
CA LEU A 239 16.85 9.70 26.78
C LEU A 239 18.09 10.28 27.43
N TRP A 240 19.22 9.58 27.29
CA TRP A 240 20.51 10.00 27.83
C TRP A 240 21.68 9.39 27.02
N HIS A 241 22.90 9.85 27.32
CA HIS A 241 24.14 9.33 26.73
C HIS A 241 25.25 9.29 27.76
N HIS A 242 26.13 8.29 27.66
CA HIS A 242 27.29 8.13 28.52
C HIS A 242 28.56 8.09 27.66
N ARG A 243 29.54 8.94 28.00
CA ARG A 243 30.78 9.07 27.22
C ARG A 243 31.82 8.03 27.65
N MET A 244 32.31 7.25 26.69
CA MET A 244 33.40 6.29 26.91
C MET A 244 34.74 6.86 26.43
N LYS A 245 35.85 6.17 26.72
CA LYS A 245 37.18 6.63 26.27
C LYS A 245 37.38 6.43 24.77
N LYS A 246 36.67 5.45 24.20
CA LYS A 246 36.64 5.10 22.77
C LYS A 246 35.24 4.66 22.33
N PRO A 247 35.02 4.53 21.00
CA PRO A 247 33.78 3.98 20.48
C PRO A 247 33.45 2.62 21.09
N VAL A 248 32.17 2.39 21.33
CA VAL A 248 31.61 1.12 21.78
C VAL A 248 31.07 0.37 20.55
N HIS A 249 31.50 -0.88 20.36
CA HIS A 249 30.93 -1.79 19.35
C HIS A 249 29.72 -2.53 19.94
N ASP A 250 29.68 -3.86 19.87
CA ASP A 250 28.59 -4.70 20.38
C ASP A 250 28.84 -5.14 21.83
N ALA A 251 29.77 -4.47 22.52
CA ALA A 251 30.23 -4.82 23.87
C ALA A 251 29.32 -4.22 24.94
N ILE A 252 28.04 -4.59 24.87
CA ILE A 252 26.96 -4.17 25.78
C ILE A 252 26.27 -5.45 26.30
N ALA A 253 26.03 -5.50 27.60
CA ALA A 253 25.17 -6.47 28.28
C ALA A 253 24.30 -5.73 29.30
N VAL A 254 23.05 -6.17 29.48
CA VAL A 254 22.10 -5.54 30.40
C VAL A 254 21.48 -6.60 31.28
N ALA A 255 21.60 -6.46 32.60
CA ALA A 255 21.07 -7.40 33.59
C ALA A 255 21.07 -6.75 34.98
N ASP A 256 20.21 -7.22 35.87
CA ASP A 256 20.27 -6.91 37.31
C ASP A 256 21.44 -7.69 37.93
N ILE A 257 22.58 -7.01 38.14
CA ILE A 257 23.82 -7.68 38.56
C ILE A 257 23.98 -7.78 40.08
N ASP A 258 23.24 -6.97 40.85
CA ASP A 258 23.31 -6.93 42.31
C ASP A 258 22.00 -7.28 43.03
N ASP A 259 21.03 -7.83 42.30
CA ASP A 259 19.76 -8.37 42.83
C ASP A 259 18.91 -7.28 43.50
N ASP A 260 18.90 -6.08 42.90
CA ASP A 260 18.17 -4.90 43.40
C ASP A 260 16.84 -4.63 42.65
N ASP A 261 16.45 -5.56 41.78
CA ASP A 261 15.30 -5.51 40.86
C ASP A 261 15.41 -4.41 39.77
N ARG A 262 16.59 -3.81 39.57
CA ARG A 262 16.87 -2.86 38.49
C ARG A 262 18.03 -3.39 37.65
N LYS A 263 18.00 -3.10 36.34
CA LYS A 263 19.03 -3.60 35.43
C LYS A 263 20.17 -2.61 35.29
N GLU A 264 21.40 -3.09 35.45
CA GLU A 264 22.61 -2.38 35.08
C GLU A 264 23.01 -2.62 33.62
N ILE A 265 23.69 -1.64 33.05
CA ILE A 265 24.32 -1.74 31.74
C ILE A 265 25.84 -1.90 31.92
N VAL A 266 26.37 -3.07 31.56
CA VAL A 266 27.81 -3.33 31.47
C VAL A 266 28.28 -3.06 30.05
N VAL A 267 29.16 -2.08 29.90
CA VAL A 267 29.68 -1.64 28.60
C VAL A 267 31.20 -1.59 28.58
N ALA A 268 31.81 -2.03 27.48
CA ALA A 268 33.26 -1.96 27.27
C ALA A 268 33.63 -1.31 25.93
N ASP A 269 34.70 -0.52 25.92
CA ASP A 269 35.15 0.19 24.72
C ASP A 269 36.37 -0.44 24.02
N LEU A 270 36.75 0.13 22.88
CA LEU A 270 37.91 -0.30 22.10
C LEU A 270 39.29 -0.05 22.75
N PHE A 271 39.35 0.47 23.98
CA PHE A 271 40.57 0.51 24.79
C PHE A 271 40.53 -0.47 25.98
N GLY A 272 39.46 -1.24 26.12
CA GLY A 272 39.28 -2.14 27.25
C GLY A 272 38.80 -1.44 28.50
N HIS A 273 38.38 -0.17 28.42
CA HIS A 273 37.71 0.49 29.54
C HIS A 273 36.31 -0.09 29.69
N VAL A 274 36.00 -0.55 30.90
CA VAL A 274 34.71 -1.13 31.27
C VAL A 274 34.00 -0.17 32.22
N ALA A 275 32.73 0.06 31.99
CA ALA A 275 31.86 0.79 32.90
C ALA A 275 30.60 -0.03 33.18
N CYS A 276 30.17 -0.02 34.44
CA CYS A 276 28.85 -0.46 34.84
C CYS A 276 28.01 0.78 35.14
N LEU A 277 26.85 0.88 34.49
CA LEU A 277 25.95 2.02 34.59
C LEU A 277 24.63 1.59 35.19
N GLU A 278 24.04 2.44 36.02
CA GLU A 278 22.65 2.35 36.46
C GLU A 278 21.69 2.64 35.27
N ASP A 279 20.41 2.35 35.45
CA ASP A 279 19.30 2.63 34.52
C ASP A 279 19.26 4.07 33.95
N ASN A 280 19.69 5.03 34.76
CA ASN A 280 19.73 6.46 34.44
C ASN A 280 21.07 6.93 33.85
N GLY A 281 22.04 6.03 33.68
CA GLY A 281 23.37 6.31 33.11
C GLY A 281 24.43 6.77 34.11
N ALA A 282 24.13 6.79 35.42
CA ALA A 282 25.12 7.02 36.46
C ALA A 282 26.12 5.86 36.54
N VAL A 283 27.40 6.17 36.76
CA VAL A 283 28.45 5.15 36.88
C VAL A 283 28.41 4.50 38.25
N LYS A 284 28.18 3.19 38.29
CA LYS A 284 28.28 2.36 39.50
C LYS A 284 29.74 2.06 39.81
N TRP A 285 30.48 1.57 38.82
CA TRP A 285 31.93 1.35 38.90
C TRP A 285 32.58 1.34 37.51
N THR A 286 33.92 1.39 37.49
CA THR A 286 34.72 1.26 36.26
C THR A 286 35.85 0.26 36.46
N ALA A 287 36.18 -0.48 35.41
CA ALA A 287 37.23 -1.47 35.40
C ALA A 287 38.02 -1.44 34.08
N ASN A 288 38.99 -2.36 33.93
CA ASN A 288 39.85 -2.43 32.75
C ASN A 288 40.10 -3.88 32.33
N ALA A 289 39.75 -4.21 31.09
CA ALA A 289 39.99 -5.50 30.43
C ALA A 289 41.30 -5.52 29.58
N GLU A 290 42.18 -4.55 29.83
CA GLU A 290 43.54 -4.34 29.30
C GLU A 290 43.63 -3.95 27.83
N GLN A 291 42.76 -4.50 26.98
CA GLN A 291 42.77 -4.32 25.52
C GLN A 291 41.34 -4.22 24.98
N ARG A 292 41.22 -3.87 23.69
CA ARG A 292 39.92 -3.69 23.01
C ARG A 292 38.96 -4.86 23.22
N VAL A 293 37.71 -4.53 23.50
CA VAL A 293 36.58 -5.45 23.61
C VAL A 293 35.58 -5.11 22.50
N ARG A 294 35.05 -6.12 21.81
CA ARG A 294 34.13 -5.93 20.67
C ARG A 294 32.77 -6.61 20.82
N ARG A 295 32.67 -7.63 21.68
CA ARG A 295 31.46 -8.44 21.89
C ARG A 295 30.95 -8.28 23.31
N SER A 296 29.66 -8.56 23.51
CA SER A 296 28.99 -8.47 24.80
C SER A 296 29.77 -9.20 25.90
N PRO A 297 29.87 -8.62 27.11
CA PRO A 297 30.15 -9.37 28.32
C PRO A 297 29.15 -10.50 28.53
N ALA A 298 29.53 -11.51 29.33
CA ALA A 298 28.58 -12.49 29.86
C ALA A 298 28.36 -12.27 31.35
N ILE A 299 27.15 -12.54 31.81
CA ILE A 299 26.74 -12.33 33.20
C ILE A 299 26.08 -13.61 33.70
N ALA A 300 26.76 -14.32 34.59
CA ALA A 300 26.27 -15.55 35.19
C ALA A 300 27.11 -15.92 36.42
N ASP A 301 26.49 -16.62 37.38
CA ASP A 301 27.19 -17.28 38.46
C ASP A 301 27.93 -18.50 37.89
N ILE A 302 29.25 -18.45 37.80
CA ILE A 302 30.07 -19.51 37.20
C ILE A 302 30.72 -20.43 38.23
N ASP A 303 30.75 -20.05 39.50
CA ASP A 303 31.41 -20.81 40.57
C ASP A 303 30.42 -21.47 41.57
N GLY A 304 29.13 -21.13 41.48
CA GLY A 304 28.02 -21.73 42.23
C GLY A 304 27.80 -21.11 43.59
N ASP A 305 28.31 -19.90 43.84
CA ASP A 305 28.14 -19.17 45.08
C ASP A 305 26.83 -18.37 45.18
N SER A 306 25.98 -18.45 44.15
CA SER A 306 24.72 -17.72 43.97
C SER A 306 24.89 -16.22 43.69
N VAL A 307 26.11 -15.73 43.44
CA VAL A 307 26.41 -14.37 43.00
C VAL A 307 26.86 -14.42 41.54
N VAL A 308 26.47 -13.44 40.72
CA VAL A 308 26.87 -13.43 39.31
C VAL A 308 28.27 -12.87 39.10
N GLU A 309 29.01 -13.45 38.16
CA GLU A 309 30.24 -12.87 37.63
C GLU A 309 29.99 -12.14 36.30
N ILE A 310 30.79 -11.10 36.06
CA ILE A 310 30.89 -10.44 34.76
C ILE A 310 32.15 -10.93 34.03
N LEU A 311 31.93 -11.65 32.94
CA LEU A 311 32.96 -12.27 32.11
C LEU A 311 33.22 -11.43 30.87
N ILE A 312 34.45 -10.92 30.73
CA ILE A 312 34.87 -10.10 29.60
C ILE A 312 36.07 -10.75 28.93
N GLY A 313 35.90 -11.13 27.67
CA GLY A 313 37.00 -11.56 26.83
C GLY A 313 37.19 -10.64 25.63
N GLY A 314 38.44 -10.42 25.27
CA GLY A 314 38.82 -9.50 24.22
C GLY A 314 40.22 -9.80 23.69
N TYR A 315 40.92 -8.74 23.29
CA TYR A 315 42.20 -8.88 22.60
C TYR A 315 43.41 -9.01 23.55
N SER A 316 43.19 -9.06 24.86
CA SER A 316 44.21 -9.24 25.90
C SER A 316 44.66 -10.70 26.07
N ALA A 317 44.12 -11.62 25.27
CA ALA A 317 44.36 -13.07 25.36
C ALA A 317 44.10 -13.62 26.78
N ALA A 318 43.10 -13.05 27.46
CA ALA A 318 42.66 -13.48 28.77
C ALA A 318 41.15 -13.25 28.91
N LEU A 319 40.52 -14.09 29.74
CA LEU A 319 39.18 -13.89 30.24
C LEU A 319 39.28 -13.14 31.58
N HIS A 320 38.67 -11.98 31.66
CA HIS A 320 38.60 -11.15 32.86
C HIS A 320 37.27 -11.43 33.55
N ILE A 321 37.33 -11.78 34.84
CA ILE A 321 36.17 -12.16 35.65
C ILE A 321 36.08 -11.14 36.77
N PHE A 322 35.01 -10.34 36.76
CA PHE A 322 34.72 -9.34 37.77
C PHE A 322 33.56 -9.80 38.66
N ASP A 323 33.61 -9.41 39.94
CA ASP A 323 32.43 -9.46 40.81
C ASP A 323 31.43 -8.35 40.46
N PRO A 324 30.19 -8.37 41.01
CA PRO A 324 29.19 -7.33 40.77
C PRO A 324 29.61 -5.92 41.17
N ASP A 325 30.59 -5.79 42.06
CA ASP A 325 31.15 -4.51 42.53
C ASP A 325 32.27 -3.98 41.62
N GLY A 326 32.65 -4.72 40.57
CA GLY A 326 33.67 -4.35 39.60
C GLY A 326 35.11 -4.70 40.00
N ASN A 327 35.31 -5.47 41.07
CA ASN A 327 36.63 -5.97 41.43
C ASN A 327 36.99 -7.19 40.59
N LEU A 328 38.24 -7.24 40.13
CA LEU A 328 38.75 -8.37 39.35
C LEU A 328 38.95 -9.59 40.26
N LYS A 329 38.02 -10.57 40.23
CA LYS A 329 38.14 -11.88 40.91
C LYS A 329 39.28 -12.68 40.29
N GLU A 330 39.32 -12.78 38.97
CA GLU A 330 40.29 -13.62 38.27
C GLU A 330 40.62 -13.10 36.87
N ARG A 331 41.87 -13.31 36.46
CA ARG A 331 42.35 -13.11 35.09
C ARG A 331 42.82 -14.45 34.53
N PHE A 332 41.92 -15.17 33.87
CA PHE A 332 42.21 -16.50 33.35
C PHE A 332 42.94 -16.41 32.00
N PRO A 333 44.16 -16.96 31.86
CA PRO A 333 44.91 -16.86 30.62
C PRO A 333 44.28 -17.72 29.52
N LEU A 334 44.02 -17.09 28.37
CA LEU A 334 43.65 -17.78 27.14
C LEU A 334 44.90 -17.91 26.25
N HIS A 335 44.83 -18.80 25.27
CA HIS A 335 45.96 -19.08 24.38
C HIS A 335 46.08 -18.09 23.21
N ALA A 336 45.06 -17.26 22.98
CA ALA A 336 44.99 -16.27 21.91
C ALA A 336 43.95 -15.19 22.26
N SER A 337 43.90 -14.12 21.47
CA SER A 337 42.83 -13.11 21.52
C SER A 337 41.47 -13.70 21.12
N MET A 338 40.41 -13.06 21.60
CA MET A 338 39.03 -13.47 21.37
C MET A 338 38.20 -12.32 20.79
N ASN A 339 37.54 -12.57 19.66
CA ASN A 339 36.54 -11.68 19.04
C ASN A 339 35.10 -12.23 19.17
N ALA A 340 34.90 -13.04 20.21
CA ALA A 340 33.67 -13.72 20.57
C ALA A 340 33.25 -13.30 21.98
N MET A 341 31.98 -13.48 22.31
CA MET A 341 31.51 -13.44 23.70
C MET A 341 31.92 -14.74 24.42
N PRO A 342 32.32 -14.70 25.70
CA PRO A 342 32.42 -15.91 26.51
C PRO A 342 31.01 -16.49 26.72
N THR A 343 30.64 -17.55 26.01
CA THR A 343 29.29 -18.12 26.08
C THR A 343 29.17 -19.03 27.29
N VAL A 344 28.19 -18.78 28.16
CA VAL A 344 27.96 -19.58 29.36
C VAL A 344 26.86 -20.59 29.08
N VAL A 345 27.10 -21.87 29.32
CA VAL A 345 26.18 -22.96 28.96
C VAL A 345 25.97 -23.90 30.14
N ASP A 346 24.73 -24.23 30.44
CA ASP A 346 24.35 -25.41 31.21
C ASP A 346 23.91 -26.50 30.24
N PHE A 347 24.78 -27.51 30.04
CA PHE A 347 24.56 -28.54 29.04
C PHE A 347 23.41 -29.50 29.37
N LYS A 348 23.02 -29.64 30.64
CA LYS A 348 22.08 -30.68 31.10
C LYS A 348 20.87 -30.10 31.84
N GLY A 349 20.81 -28.80 32.04
CA GLY A 349 19.77 -28.17 32.87
C GLY A 349 19.92 -28.50 34.36
N ASN A 350 21.15 -28.78 34.82
CA ASN A 350 21.44 -29.15 36.21
C ASN A 350 22.21 -28.04 36.96
N GLU A 351 22.18 -26.82 36.43
CA GLU A 351 22.86 -25.62 36.92
C GLU A 351 24.40 -25.68 36.90
N GLN A 352 24.99 -26.75 36.36
CA GLN A 352 26.44 -26.86 36.20
C GLN A 352 26.90 -26.07 34.96
N LYS A 353 27.36 -24.84 35.18
CA LYS A 353 27.74 -23.95 34.09
C LYS A 353 29.14 -24.23 33.55
N THR A 354 29.29 -24.14 32.23
CA THR A 354 30.55 -24.21 31.50
C THR A 354 30.71 -22.97 30.63
N VAL A 355 31.89 -22.35 30.67
CA VAL A 355 32.21 -21.17 29.86
C VAL A 355 32.94 -21.61 28.60
N LEU A 356 32.39 -21.25 27.43
CA LEU A 356 32.97 -21.49 26.12
C LEU A 356 33.72 -20.26 25.64
N CYS A 357 35.04 -20.38 25.50
CA CYS A 357 35.91 -19.32 25.00
C CYS A 357 36.47 -19.69 23.63
N ALA A 358 35.97 -19.04 22.58
CA ALA A 358 36.46 -19.15 21.21
C ALA A 358 37.61 -18.15 20.98
N ALA A 359 38.86 -18.63 20.98
CA ALA A 359 40.03 -17.77 20.84
C ALA A 359 40.98 -18.35 19.78
N GLY A 360 41.47 -17.53 18.86
CA GLY A 360 42.42 -17.97 17.83
C GLY A 360 41.98 -19.27 17.13
N SER A 361 42.80 -20.32 17.20
CA SER A 361 42.55 -21.57 16.47
C SER A 361 41.71 -22.61 17.22
N ARG A 362 41.26 -22.36 18.45
CA ARG A 362 40.47 -23.35 19.22
C ARG A 362 39.45 -22.72 20.16
N MET A 363 38.38 -23.47 20.42
CA MET A 363 37.44 -23.19 21.50
C MET A 363 37.83 -23.98 22.75
N SER A 364 37.77 -23.36 23.92
CA SER A 364 38.04 -24.00 25.22
C SER A 364 36.78 -23.99 26.06
N ALA A 365 36.43 -25.15 26.63
CA ALA A 365 35.38 -25.27 27.63
C ALA A 365 36.02 -25.26 29.03
N ILE A 366 35.61 -24.31 29.86
CA ILE A 366 36.22 -24.06 31.16
C ILE A 366 35.11 -24.10 32.22
N SER A 367 35.36 -24.80 33.33
CA SER A 367 34.43 -24.90 34.45
C SER A 367 35.11 -24.45 35.74
N TRP A 368 34.41 -23.59 36.48
CA TRP A 368 34.74 -23.22 37.87
C TRP A 368 33.98 -24.08 38.88
N MET A 369 33.01 -24.87 38.41
CA MET A 369 32.28 -25.84 39.21
C MET A 369 32.85 -27.25 39.07
N ALA A 370 33.07 -27.94 40.19
CA ALA A 370 33.44 -29.36 40.20
C ALA A 370 32.23 -30.30 39.98
N GLY A 371 31.01 -29.79 40.13
CA GLY A 371 29.74 -30.50 39.96
C GLY A 371 28.56 -29.52 40.09
N PRO A 372 27.31 -30.01 39.99
CA PRO A 372 26.12 -29.17 40.16
C PRO A 372 26.11 -28.41 41.49
N PRO A 373 25.73 -27.12 41.50
CA PRO A 373 25.63 -26.34 42.73
C PRO A 373 24.49 -26.86 43.63
N GLN A 374 24.58 -26.60 44.94
CA GLN A 374 23.53 -26.99 45.91
C GLN A 374 22.40 -25.96 46.02
N ARG A 375 22.61 -24.76 45.46
CA ARG A 375 21.67 -23.64 45.47
C ARG A 375 21.52 -23.13 44.05
N SER A 376 20.41 -22.42 43.83
CA SER A 376 20.14 -21.71 42.58
C SER A 376 21.35 -20.88 42.16
N SER A 377 21.79 -21.07 40.93
CA SER A 377 22.94 -20.40 40.35
C SER A 377 22.48 -19.52 39.18
N PRO A 378 22.37 -18.18 39.33
CA PRO A 378 21.79 -17.30 38.31
C PRO A 378 22.56 -17.27 36.97
N ALA A 379 21.84 -17.05 35.86
CA ALA A 379 22.40 -16.92 34.52
C ALA A 379 21.62 -15.84 33.74
N LEU A 380 22.19 -14.64 33.62
CA LEU A 380 21.43 -13.45 33.23
C LEU A 380 21.71 -13.00 31.80
N TRP A 381 22.94 -13.14 31.32
CA TRP A 381 23.34 -12.82 29.94
C TRP A 381 24.36 -13.83 29.43
N THR A 382 23.89 -14.93 28.86
CA THR A 382 24.71 -16.11 28.56
C THR A 382 25.04 -16.30 27.08
N PHE A 383 24.27 -15.68 26.19
CA PHE A 383 24.44 -15.76 24.74
C PHE A 383 24.70 -14.40 24.09
N TYR A 384 25.47 -14.40 23.01
CA TYR A 384 25.70 -13.19 22.23
C TYR A 384 24.39 -12.73 21.59
N ARG A 385 24.00 -11.48 21.85
CA ARG A 385 22.71 -10.89 21.45
C ARG A 385 21.50 -11.59 22.12
N VAL A 386 21.58 -11.81 23.43
CA VAL A 386 20.53 -12.37 24.32
C VAL A 386 20.29 -13.87 24.17
N ASP A 387 20.15 -14.37 22.94
CA ASP A 387 19.79 -15.76 22.67
C ASP A 387 20.57 -16.36 21.47
N SER A 388 20.29 -17.62 21.15
CA SER A 388 20.87 -18.30 19.99
C SER A 388 20.25 -17.86 18.64
N GLY A 389 19.08 -17.22 18.64
CA GLY A 389 18.47 -16.60 17.46
C GLY A 389 19.06 -15.23 17.12
N ARG A 390 19.88 -14.67 18.03
CA ARG A 390 20.56 -13.37 17.95
C ARG A 390 19.63 -12.17 17.97
N THR A 391 18.46 -12.30 18.60
CA THR A 391 17.38 -11.30 18.58
C THR A 391 17.83 -9.94 19.12
N GLY A 392 18.77 -9.91 20.07
CA GLY A 392 19.22 -8.67 20.69
C GLY A 392 18.18 -8.00 21.56
N SER A 393 17.13 -8.72 21.93
CA SER A 393 16.04 -8.24 22.76
C SER A 393 15.75 -9.27 23.86
N ASP A 394 15.89 -8.87 25.12
CA ASP A 394 15.33 -9.63 26.24
C ASP A 394 13.87 -9.23 26.51
N PHE A 395 13.41 -8.18 25.82
CA PHE A 395 12.03 -7.75 25.77
C PHE A 395 11.27 -8.55 24.71
N ILE A 396 10.52 -9.56 25.17
CA ILE A 396 9.52 -10.24 24.35
C ILE A 396 8.15 -9.80 24.88
N ALA A 397 7.50 -8.86 24.20
CA ALA A 397 6.08 -8.66 24.43
C ALA A 397 5.39 -9.97 24.04
N ALA A 398 4.85 -10.71 25.02
CA ALA A 398 4.28 -12.02 24.74
C ALA A 398 3.24 -11.91 23.60
N PRO A 399 3.38 -12.69 22.49
CA PRO A 399 2.37 -12.74 21.46
C PRO A 399 1.12 -13.37 22.07
N SER A 400 0.21 -12.51 22.48
CA SER A 400 -1.07 -12.93 23.03
C SER A 400 -1.92 -13.48 21.90
N ARG A 401 -2.04 -14.81 21.80
CA ARG A 401 -3.15 -15.45 21.08
C ARG A 401 -4.50 -15.10 21.68
N GLN A 402 -4.52 -14.61 22.93
CA GLN A 402 -5.73 -14.12 23.55
C GLN A 402 -6.15 -12.79 22.93
N PRO A 403 -7.45 -12.58 22.72
CA PRO A 403 -7.95 -11.30 22.30
C PRO A 403 -7.53 -10.19 23.25
N ARG A 404 -6.91 -9.14 22.69
CA ARG A 404 -6.44 -8.00 23.47
C ARG A 404 -6.85 -6.69 22.83
N ILE A 405 -7.08 -5.69 23.67
CA ILE A 405 -7.21 -4.31 23.24
C ILE A 405 -5.79 -3.82 22.93
N THR A 406 -5.49 -3.55 21.65
CA THR A 406 -4.16 -3.13 21.19
C THR A 406 -4.00 -1.61 21.18
N ALA A 407 -5.09 -0.87 20.97
CA ALA A 407 -5.07 0.59 21.01
C ALA A 407 -6.34 1.15 21.64
N ILE A 408 -6.19 2.18 22.45
CA ILE A 408 -7.29 3.04 22.91
C ILE A 408 -6.91 4.48 22.57
N ASP A 409 -7.58 5.02 21.57
CA ASP A 409 -7.51 6.43 21.21
C ASP A 409 -8.75 7.12 21.78
N TYR A 410 -8.55 7.96 22.79
CA TYR A 410 -9.63 8.71 23.44
C TYR A 410 -10.11 9.90 22.61
N GLY A 411 -9.50 10.15 21.46
CA GLY A 411 -9.71 11.35 20.69
C GLY A 411 -9.08 12.59 21.35
N PRO A 412 -9.16 13.73 20.68
CA PRO A 412 -8.50 14.95 21.14
C PRO A 412 -9.24 15.65 22.29
N MET A 413 -10.44 15.22 22.66
CA MET A 413 -11.28 15.85 23.70
C MET A 413 -11.56 17.34 23.45
N TYR A 414 -11.76 17.69 22.18
CA TYR A 414 -12.14 19.05 21.78
C TYR A 414 -13.59 19.35 22.15
N ILE A 415 -13.96 20.63 22.26
CA ILE A 415 -15.38 20.98 22.36
C ILE A 415 -16.10 20.59 21.06
N GLY A 416 -17.24 19.91 21.18
CA GLY A 416 -17.97 19.31 20.06
C GLY A 416 -17.86 17.79 19.99
N ALA A 417 -18.02 17.24 18.78
CA ALA A 417 -18.02 15.80 18.52
C ALA A 417 -16.60 15.22 18.58
N ASN A 418 -16.46 14.09 19.27
CA ASN A 418 -15.24 13.33 19.44
C ASN A 418 -15.55 11.83 19.33
N HIS A 419 -14.50 11.02 19.20
CA HIS A 419 -14.63 9.58 19.06
C HIS A 419 -13.59 8.90 19.96
N LEU A 420 -14.05 7.97 20.79
CA LEU A 420 -13.19 6.96 21.42
C LEU A 420 -13.07 5.79 20.45
N LYS A 421 -11.85 5.49 20.00
CA LYS A 421 -11.55 4.35 19.15
C LYS A 421 -10.80 3.29 19.94
N VAL A 422 -11.31 2.07 19.95
CA VAL A 422 -10.68 0.91 20.59
C VAL A 422 -10.40 -0.14 19.54
N THR A 423 -9.14 -0.46 19.32
CA THR A 423 -8.72 -1.54 18.42
C THR A 423 -8.51 -2.81 19.22
N VAL A 424 -9.07 -3.92 18.74
CA VAL A 424 -8.90 -5.25 19.31
C VAL A 424 -8.26 -6.15 18.27
N LYS A 425 -7.15 -6.79 18.64
CA LYS A 425 -6.56 -7.90 17.88
C LYS A 425 -7.15 -9.20 18.45
N ASN A 426 -7.70 -10.02 17.57
CA ASN A 426 -8.34 -11.30 17.87
C ASN A 426 -7.74 -12.38 16.95
N PRO A 427 -6.48 -12.81 17.22
CA PRO A 427 -5.73 -13.66 16.30
C PRO A 427 -6.41 -15.00 15.96
N ALA A 428 -7.25 -15.50 16.87
CA ALA A 428 -7.97 -16.76 16.72
C ALA A 428 -9.36 -16.61 16.08
N SER A 429 -9.76 -15.40 15.66
CA SER A 429 -11.08 -15.10 15.09
C SER A 429 -12.25 -15.61 15.97
N GLU A 430 -12.09 -15.55 17.29
CA GLU A 430 -13.10 -15.98 18.25
C GLU A 430 -14.28 -14.98 18.29
N PRO A 431 -15.51 -15.40 18.61
CA PRO A 431 -16.62 -14.47 18.77
C PRO A 431 -16.49 -13.66 20.08
N LEU A 432 -16.25 -12.36 19.95
CA LEU A 432 -16.02 -11.47 21.10
C LEU A 432 -17.10 -10.41 21.25
N GLN A 433 -17.24 -9.88 22.46
CA GLN A 433 -18.08 -8.74 22.79
C GLN A 433 -17.25 -7.66 23.49
N LEU A 434 -17.21 -6.47 22.91
CA LEU A 434 -16.56 -5.28 23.46
C LEU A 434 -17.62 -4.25 23.86
N ALA A 435 -17.70 -3.93 25.16
CA ALA A 435 -18.56 -2.88 25.71
C ALA A 435 -17.73 -1.63 26.02
N LEU A 436 -18.12 -0.50 25.45
CA LEU A 436 -17.56 0.82 25.70
C LEU A 436 -18.60 1.66 26.46
N ALA A 437 -18.18 2.39 27.47
CA ALA A 437 -19.03 3.29 28.23
C ALA A 437 -18.32 4.60 28.55
N LEU A 438 -19.08 5.69 28.58
CA LEU A 438 -18.64 7.00 29.03
C LEU A 438 -19.56 7.48 30.16
N GLU A 439 -18.97 7.82 31.30
CA GLU A 439 -19.64 8.39 32.47
C GLU A 439 -19.11 9.80 32.76
N GLY A 440 -19.96 10.73 33.18
CA GLY A 440 -19.52 12.07 33.59
C GLY A 440 -20.66 13.04 33.90
N ASN A 441 -20.37 14.10 34.66
CA ASN A 441 -21.34 15.17 34.90
C ASN A 441 -21.61 15.92 33.58
N ASN A 442 -22.87 15.98 33.16
CA ASN A 442 -23.36 16.63 31.93
C ASN A 442 -22.98 15.98 30.59
N ALA A 443 -22.26 14.86 30.57
CA ALA A 443 -22.19 13.96 29.43
C ALA A 443 -23.22 12.85 29.69
N GLY A 444 -24.33 12.81 28.94
CA GLY A 444 -25.31 11.73 29.08
C GLY A 444 -24.59 10.37 28.97
N ALA A 445 -24.90 9.41 29.84
CA ALA A 445 -24.25 8.10 29.82
C ALA A 445 -24.40 7.48 28.42
N GLN A 446 -23.28 7.23 27.75
CA GLN A 446 -23.24 6.65 26.41
C GLN A 446 -22.56 5.30 26.51
N GLU A 447 -23.28 4.26 26.09
CA GLU A 447 -22.77 2.89 26.04
C GLU A 447 -22.91 2.34 24.63
N SER A 448 -21.89 1.61 24.17
CA SER A 448 -21.90 0.89 22.91
C SER A 448 -21.36 -0.52 23.13
N THR A 449 -21.99 -1.50 22.49
CA THR A 449 -21.53 -2.89 22.55
C THR A 449 -21.37 -3.42 21.13
N ILE A 450 -20.17 -3.91 20.83
CA ILE A 450 -19.82 -4.45 19.51
C ILE A 450 -19.50 -5.92 19.64
N ARG A 451 -19.94 -6.71 18.65
CA ARG A 451 -19.60 -8.12 18.50
C ARG A 451 -18.89 -8.33 17.18
N SER A 452 -17.72 -8.98 17.21
CA SER A 452 -16.96 -9.30 15.99
C SER A 452 -16.15 -10.58 16.21
N ALA A 453 -15.88 -11.26 15.09
CA ALA A 453 -14.98 -12.39 14.98
C ALA A 453 -13.82 -12.11 14.00
N ASP A 454 -13.66 -10.86 13.55
CA ASP A 454 -12.58 -10.47 12.66
C ASP A 454 -11.23 -10.56 13.39
N SER A 455 -10.17 -10.88 12.66
CA SER A 455 -8.81 -11.02 13.22
C SER A 455 -8.29 -9.72 13.84
N VAL A 456 -8.76 -8.58 13.33
CA VAL A 456 -8.65 -7.25 13.92
C VAL A 456 -9.96 -6.53 13.71
N PHE A 457 -10.53 -5.96 14.78
CA PHE A 457 -11.68 -5.07 14.65
C PHE A 457 -11.51 -3.83 15.50
N THR A 458 -12.16 -2.75 15.05
CA THR A 458 -12.17 -1.48 15.74
C THR A 458 -13.58 -1.16 16.19
N ALA A 459 -13.72 -0.78 17.46
CA ALA A 459 -14.93 -0.19 18.01
C ALA A 459 -14.79 1.32 18.15
N ILE A 460 -15.86 2.04 17.82
CA ILE A 460 -15.92 3.49 17.94
C ILE A 460 -17.10 3.86 18.85
N LEU A 461 -16.83 4.62 19.91
CA LEU A 461 -17.85 5.25 20.75
C LEU A 461 -17.79 6.77 20.50
N PRO A 462 -18.75 7.35 19.75
CA PRO A 462 -18.83 8.79 19.60
C PRO A 462 -19.25 9.43 20.92
N TYR A 463 -18.71 10.59 21.26
CA TYR A 463 -19.12 11.40 22.41
C TYR A 463 -19.04 12.89 22.08
N SER A 464 -19.66 13.75 22.90
CA SER A 464 -19.65 15.20 22.65
C SER A 464 -19.50 16.02 23.91
N LEU A 465 -18.76 17.13 23.80
CA LEU A 465 -18.51 18.07 24.89
C LEU A 465 -19.19 19.41 24.57
N ASN A 466 -20.05 19.88 25.47
CA ASN A 466 -20.92 21.06 25.25
C ASN A 466 -20.25 22.43 25.50
N GLY A 467 -19.04 22.43 26.06
CA GLY A 467 -18.26 23.63 26.34
C GLY A 467 -18.80 24.56 27.44
N GLN A 468 -19.80 24.13 28.23
CA GLN A 468 -20.44 24.98 29.25
C GLN A 468 -19.62 25.11 30.54
N SER A 469 -19.07 24.00 31.01
CA SER A 469 -18.34 23.92 32.26
C SER A 469 -17.28 22.83 32.16
N ALA A 470 -16.32 22.84 33.08
CA ALA A 470 -15.40 21.72 33.21
C ALA A 470 -16.15 20.43 33.52
N VAL A 471 -15.68 19.32 32.94
CA VAL A 471 -16.30 18.01 33.08
C VAL A 471 -15.26 16.97 33.49
N ASN A 472 -15.67 16.06 34.38
CA ASN A 472 -14.96 14.83 34.66
C ASN A 472 -15.56 13.74 33.77
N LEU A 473 -14.76 13.19 32.86
CA LEU A 473 -15.15 12.10 31.98
C LEU A 473 -14.43 10.83 32.43
N THR A 474 -15.14 9.73 32.54
CA THR A 474 -14.58 8.41 32.83
C THR A 474 -14.96 7.47 31.70
N PHE A 475 -13.96 7.08 30.91
CA PHE A 475 -14.13 6.09 29.86
C PHE A 475 -13.87 4.70 30.40
N LYS A 476 -14.79 3.78 30.14
CA LYS A 476 -14.71 2.38 30.51
C LYS A 476 -14.78 1.52 29.26
N CYS A 477 -13.93 0.53 29.18
CA CYS A 477 -13.86 -0.42 28.09
C CYS A 477 -13.77 -1.83 28.66
N ARG A 478 -14.62 -2.75 28.19
CA ARG A 478 -14.70 -4.12 28.68
C ARG A 478 -14.81 -5.11 27.53
N LEU A 479 -13.81 -5.97 27.39
CA LEU A 479 -13.78 -7.06 26.41
C LEU A 479 -14.19 -8.38 27.08
N SER A 480 -15.02 -9.17 26.41
CA SER A 480 -15.54 -10.45 26.91
C SER A 480 -15.72 -11.49 25.81
N SER A 481 -15.58 -12.78 26.16
CA SER A 481 -15.97 -13.93 25.34
C SER A 481 -17.06 -14.70 26.09
N GLY A 482 -18.29 -14.69 25.55
CA GLY A 482 -19.46 -15.20 26.26
C GLY A 482 -19.68 -14.52 27.62
N LYS A 483 -19.68 -15.30 28.71
CA LYS A 483 -19.77 -14.79 30.10
C LYS A 483 -18.41 -14.46 30.73
N LYS A 484 -17.29 -14.78 30.07
CA LYS A 484 -15.94 -14.60 30.59
C LYS A 484 -15.42 -13.20 30.21
N ARG A 485 -15.08 -12.38 31.20
CA ARG A 485 -14.42 -11.08 30.98
C ARG A 485 -12.94 -11.32 30.64
N LEU A 486 -12.49 -10.82 29.50
CA LEU A 486 -11.12 -10.97 29.01
C LEU A 486 -10.24 -9.78 29.37
N ALA A 487 -10.74 -8.55 29.17
CA ALA A 487 -10.00 -7.33 29.52
C ALA A 487 -10.94 -6.22 30.00
N SER A 488 -10.43 -5.32 30.84
CA SER A 488 -11.12 -4.10 31.25
C SER A 488 -10.11 -2.96 31.35
N ARG A 489 -10.50 -1.77 30.91
CA ARG A 489 -9.72 -0.53 31.04
C ARG A 489 -10.65 0.59 31.48
N GLU A 490 -10.15 1.47 32.34
CA GLU A 490 -10.85 2.65 32.81
C GLU A 490 -9.87 3.81 32.87
N LYS A 491 -10.29 4.99 32.38
CA LYS A 491 -9.47 6.20 32.46
C LYS A 491 -10.35 7.43 32.63
N SER A 492 -9.98 8.26 33.61
CA SER A 492 -10.66 9.52 33.89
C SER A 492 -9.87 10.72 33.39
N PHE A 493 -10.58 11.72 32.88
CA PHE A 493 -10.05 12.96 32.37
C PHE A 493 -10.82 14.13 32.97
N TYR A 494 -10.08 15.15 33.42
CA TYR A 494 -10.66 16.44 33.74
C TYR A 494 -10.48 17.37 32.55
N VAL A 495 -11.59 17.73 31.90
CA VAL A 495 -11.59 18.53 30.67
C VAL A 495 -12.11 19.92 30.98
N ILE A 496 -11.26 20.93 30.76
CA ILE A 496 -11.62 22.35 30.84
C ILE A 496 -12.02 22.81 29.42
N PRO A 497 -13.19 23.47 29.24
CA PRO A 497 -13.65 23.87 27.93
C PRO A 497 -12.62 24.70 27.16
N PHE A 498 -12.39 24.31 25.90
CA PHE A 498 -11.47 24.95 24.95
C PHE A 498 -9.99 24.99 25.37
N ALA A 499 -9.62 24.56 26.57
CA ALA A 499 -8.24 24.66 27.04
C ALA A 499 -7.29 23.80 26.18
N LYS A 500 -7.68 22.56 25.89
CA LYS A 500 -6.91 21.68 25.01
C LYS A 500 -6.91 22.18 23.56
N ASP A 501 -8.06 22.60 23.03
CA ASP A 501 -8.15 23.20 21.69
C ASP A 501 -7.16 24.35 21.52
N LEU A 502 -7.12 25.27 22.49
CA LEU A 502 -6.26 26.46 22.46
C LEU A 502 -4.79 26.14 22.68
N ALA A 503 -4.46 25.16 23.53
CA ALA A 503 -3.08 24.72 23.73
C ALA A 503 -2.52 24.06 22.46
N ASP A 504 -3.29 23.16 21.84
CA ASP A 504 -2.90 22.51 20.59
C ASP A 504 -2.78 23.56 19.47
N LEU A 505 -3.74 24.49 19.35
CA LEU A 505 -3.68 25.61 18.40
C LEU A 505 -2.46 26.50 18.61
N SER A 506 -2.15 26.89 19.84
CA SER A 506 -0.98 27.72 20.15
C SER A 506 0.31 27.01 19.75
N THR A 507 0.38 25.70 19.94
CA THR A 507 1.52 24.87 19.53
C THR A 507 1.62 24.84 18.00
N THR A 508 0.52 24.59 17.30
CA THR A 508 0.48 24.62 15.83
C THR A 508 0.94 25.98 15.28
N LEU A 509 0.50 27.09 15.86
CA LEU A 509 0.91 28.44 15.42
C LEU A 509 2.40 28.70 15.66
N ALA A 510 2.93 28.28 16.81
CA ALA A 510 4.37 28.36 17.10
C ALA A 510 5.19 27.48 16.14
N ASP A 511 4.69 26.29 15.78
CA ASP A 511 5.32 25.41 14.80
C ASP A 511 5.34 26.04 13.39
N ILE A 512 4.27 26.76 13.01
CA ILE A 512 4.25 27.52 11.74
C ILE A 512 5.33 28.61 11.81
N GLU A 513 5.38 29.38 12.90
CA GLU A 513 6.37 30.44 13.09
C GLU A 513 7.81 29.91 12.99
N ALA A 514 8.08 28.78 13.63
CA ALA A 514 9.38 28.12 13.61
C ALA A 514 9.77 27.60 12.21
N ALA A 515 8.79 27.28 11.35
CA ALA A 515 9.05 26.84 9.99
C ALA A 515 9.40 28.01 9.04
N ILE A 516 8.90 29.23 9.31
CA ILE A 516 9.06 30.40 8.43
C ILE A 516 10.49 30.63 7.92
N PRO A 517 11.55 30.59 8.75
CA PRO A 517 12.92 30.86 8.29
C PRO A 517 13.44 29.87 7.23
N THR A 518 12.82 28.70 7.14
CA THR A 518 13.20 27.63 6.19
C THR A 518 12.38 27.64 4.91
N LEU A 519 11.41 28.55 4.78
CA LEU A 519 10.52 28.61 3.63
C LEU A 519 11.18 29.32 2.43
N PRO A 520 10.88 28.87 1.20
CA PRO A 520 11.33 29.54 -0.01
C PRO A 520 10.69 30.94 -0.19
N ASP A 521 9.46 31.13 0.29
CA ASP A 521 8.81 32.44 0.42
C ASP A 521 8.25 32.60 1.84
N GLN A 522 8.85 33.54 2.58
CA GLN A 522 8.51 33.80 3.98
C GLN A 522 7.34 34.78 4.12
N ALA A 523 7.23 35.77 3.21
CA ALA A 523 6.35 36.92 3.38
C ALA A 523 4.88 36.50 3.37
N PHE A 524 4.53 35.61 2.45
CA PHE A 524 3.15 35.12 2.35
C PHE A 524 2.73 34.36 3.62
N VAL A 525 3.56 33.43 4.10
CA VAL A 525 3.22 32.64 5.31
C VAL A 525 3.23 33.49 6.57
N GLN A 526 4.11 34.51 6.65
CA GLN A 526 4.09 35.50 7.72
C GLN A 526 2.75 36.24 7.77
N GLU A 527 2.22 36.68 6.63
CA GLU A 527 0.91 37.33 6.55
C GLU A 527 -0.21 36.40 7.01
N GLN A 528 -0.21 35.14 6.55
CA GLN A 528 -1.21 34.16 6.98
C GLN A 528 -1.11 33.85 8.47
N LEU A 529 0.09 33.74 9.03
CA LEU A 529 0.31 33.55 10.46
C LEU A 529 -0.22 34.74 11.28
N LEU A 530 -0.06 35.99 10.81
CA LEU A 530 -0.64 37.16 11.46
C LEU A 530 -2.17 37.09 11.50
N VAL A 531 -2.81 36.69 10.40
CA VAL A 531 -4.28 36.49 10.34
C VAL A 531 -4.73 35.40 11.31
N LEU A 532 -4.01 34.27 11.36
CA LEU A 532 -4.30 33.17 12.28
C LEU A 532 -4.12 33.58 13.75
N ASN A 533 -3.04 34.30 14.07
CA ASN A 533 -2.77 34.81 15.41
C ASN A 533 -3.84 35.82 15.86
N HIS A 534 -4.27 36.73 14.98
CA HIS A 534 -5.35 37.66 15.32
C HIS A 534 -6.67 36.93 15.63
N ARG A 535 -7.02 35.92 14.83
CA ARG A 535 -8.18 35.05 15.10
C ARG A 535 -8.03 34.29 16.42
N PHE A 536 -6.84 33.73 16.68
CA PHE A 536 -6.53 33.00 17.90
C PHE A 536 -6.70 33.87 19.15
N THR A 537 -6.15 35.09 19.17
CA THR A 537 -6.29 36.01 20.30
C THR A 537 -7.76 36.31 20.61
N ARG A 538 -8.55 36.62 19.58
CA ARG A 538 -9.99 36.91 19.73
C ARG A 538 -10.77 35.71 20.28
N ILE A 539 -10.45 34.50 19.80
CA ILE A 539 -11.08 33.26 20.27
C ILE A 539 -10.65 32.94 21.70
N ALA A 540 -9.37 33.08 22.02
CA ALA A 540 -8.83 32.84 23.36
C ALA A 540 -9.39 33.79 24.42
N GLU A 541 -9.70 35.04 24.06
CA GLU A 541 -10.41 35.97 24.94
C GLU A 541 -11.87 35.55 25.17
N LYS A 542 -12.60 35.22 24.09
CA LYS A 542 -14.00 34.79 24.19
C LYS A 542 -14.17 33.46 24.94
N SER A 543 -13.21 32.54 24.83
CA SER A 543 -13.26 31.23 25.47
C SER A 543 -13.21 31.31 27.00
N ARG A 544 -12.55 32.34 27.56
CA ARG A 544 -12.51 32.59 29.02
C ARG A 544 -13.90 32.84 29.60
N THR A 545 -14.82 33.36 28.80
CA THR A 545 -16.22 33.60 29.19
C THR A 545 -17.19 32.55 28.66
N ALA A 546 -16.71 31.45 28.06
CA ALA A 546 -17.57 30.48 27.36
C ALA A 546 -18.72 29.91 28.21
N GLY A 547 -18.48 29.72 29.51
CA GLY A 547 -19.50 29.22 30.45
C GLY A 547 -20.66 30.17 30.73
N THR A 548 -20.49 31.48 30.48
CA THR A 548 -21.54 32.49 30.65
C THR A 548 -22.21 32.89 29.32
N LEU A 549 -21.70 32.40 28.17
CA LEU A 549 -22.28 32.69 26.87
C LEU A 549 -23.61 31.96 26.63
N PRO A 550 -24.58 32.58 25.92
CA PRO A 550 -25.75 31.89 25.39
C PRO A 550 -25.37 30.73 24.46
N VAL A 551 -26.23 29.70 24.37
CA VAL A 551 -25.97 28.48 23.59
C VAL A 551 -25.56 28.78 22.14
N ILE A 552 -26.29 29.68 21.46
CA ILE A 552 -25.99 30.06 20.06
C ILE A 552 -24.58 30.65 19.92
N GLN A 553 -24.17 31.53 20.83
CA GLN A 553 -22.84 32.15 20.80
C GLN A 553 -21.73 31.16 21.15
N ARG A 554 -22.02 30.17 22.00
CA ARG A 554 -21.08 29.10 22.34
C ARG A 554 -20.90 28.11 21.19
N SER A 555 -21.98 27.75 20.49
CA SER A 555 -21.91 26.95 19.27
C SER A 555 -21.11 27.67 18.19
N ALA A 556 -21.36 28.97 17.98
CA ALA A 556 -20.56 29.79 17.07
C ALA A 556 -19.06 29.83 17.46
N LEU A 557 -18.75 29.93 18.76
CA LEU A 557 -17.37 29.86 19.25
C LEU A 557 -16.72 28.50 18.97
N GLN A 558 -17.47 27.39 19.14
CA GLN A 558 -16.99 26.05 18.81
C GLN A 558 -16.67 25.92 17.32
N GLU A 559 -17.54 26.42 16.45
CA GLU A 559 -17.31 26.45 15.00
C GLU A 559 -16.09 27.31 14.64
N ASP A 560 -15.96 28.51 15.23
CA ASP A 560 -14.81 29.40 15.06
C ASP A 560 -13.48 28.72 15.44
N VAL A 561 -13.45 27.98 16.56
CA VAL A 561 -12.27 27.22 17.04
C VAL A 561 -11.93 26.08 16.08
N ALA A 562 -12.93 25.31 15.66
CA ALA A 562 -12.75 24.18 14.74
C ALA A 562 -12.25 24.65 13.37
N ALA A 563 -12.79 25.77 12.86
CA ALA A 563 -12.34 26.39 11.62
C ALA A 563 -10.89 26.88 11.73
N LEU A 564 -10.54 27.61 12.80
CA LEU A 564 -9.17 28.07 13.02
C LEU A 564 -8.17 26.90 13.10
N ARG A 565 -8.53 25.81 13.77
CA ARG A 565 -7.67 24.61 13.86
C ARG A 565 -7.45 23.96 12.50
N THR A 566 -8.52 23.86 11.71
CA THR A 566 -8.43 23.32 10.35
C THR A 566 -7.49 24.17 9.49
N ASP A 567 -7.65 25.49 9.54
CA ASP A 567 -6.80 26.43 8.79
C ASP A 567 -5.34 26.38 9.25
N ALA A 568 -5.10 26.39 10.56
CA ALA A 568 -3.74 26.34 11.13
C ALA A 568 -3.03 25.02 10.80
N ASN A 569 -3.71 23.89 10.92
CA ASN A 569 -3.10 22.59 10.57
C ASN A 569 -2.83 22.48 9.07
N ARG A 570 -3.71 23.00 8.21
CA ARG A 570 -3.47 23.08 6.76
C ARG A 570 -2.22 23.90 6.45
N TRP A 571 -2.09 25.08 7.08
CA TRP A 571 -0.93 25.95 6.92
C TRP A 571 0.36 25.31 7.45
N LEU A 572 0.31 24.64 8.59
CA LEU A 572 1.47 23.93 9.15
C LEU A 572 1.95 22.81 8.23
N ALA A 573 1.03 21.97 7.73
CA ALA A 573 1.37 20.90 6.79
C ALA A 573 1.98 21.47 5.50
N THR A 574 1.39 22.54 4.98
CA THR A 574 1.86 23.24 3.78
C THR A 574 3.23 23.88 3.97
N ALA A 575 3.46 24.57 5.09
CA ALA A 575 4.75 25.16 5.44
C ALA A 575 5.84 24.09 5.59
N ARG A 576 5.54 22.97 6.26
CA ARG A 576 6.48 21.83 6.38
C ARG A 576 6.82 21.23 5.02
N ALA A 577 5.85 21.10 4.12
CA ALA A 577 6.09 20.59 2.77
C ALA A 577 6.94 21.56 1.94
N ALA A 578 6.68 22.86 2.02
CA ALA A 578 7.46 23.90 1.37
C ALA A 578 8.92 23.95 1.88
N ALA A 579 9.10 23.89 3.21
CA ALA A 579 10.42 23.80 3.84
C ALA A 579 11.19 22.55 3.39
N LYS A 580 10.52 21.40 3.35
CA LYS A 580 11.12 20.13 2.89
C LYS A 580 11.49 20.17 1.41
N ALA A 581 10.68 20.82 0.58
CA ALA A 581 10.97 21.00 -0.85
C ALA A 581 12.21 21.89 -1.08
N GLY A 582 12.47 22.83 -0.18
CA GLY A 582 13.63 23.74 -0.22
C GLY A 582 13.64 24.73 -1.39
N THR A 583 12.61 24.71 -2.24
CA THR A 583 12.44 25.54 -3.43
C THR A 583 10.97 25.91 -3.58
N ALA A 584 10.68 27.02 -4.28
CA ALA A 584 9.30 27.46 -4.46
C ALA A 584 8.53 26.59 -5.47
N LEU A 585 9.21 25.84 -6.32
CA LEU A 585 8.60 24.92 -7.29
C LEU A 585 8.90 23.46 -6.91
N ALA A 586 7.86 22.70 -6.59
CA ALA A 586 7.98 21.27 -6.27
C ALA A 586 7.15 20.39 -7.18
N ILE A 587 7.55 19.13 -7.34
CA ILE A 587 6.82 18.11 -8.09
C ILE A 587 6.74 16.83 -7.26
N TYR A 588 5.56 16.22 -7.26
CA TYR A 588 5.25 14.99 -6.53
C TYR A 588 4.65 13.96 -7.49
N GLY A 589 4.99 12.70 -7.29
CA GLY A 589 4.28 11.61 -7.97
C GLY A 589 2.81 11.60 -7.54
N ALA A 590 1.90 11.28 -8.45
CA ALA A 590 0.47 11.23 -8.15
C ALA A 590 -0.20 9.98 -8.74
N ASN A 591 -1.40 9.68 -8.24
CA ASN A 591 -2.27 8.64 -8.75
C ASN A 591 -3.23 9.35 -9.71
N PRO A 592 -3.21 9.03 -11.00
CA PRO A 592 -4.07 9.71 -11.98
C PRO A 592 -5.55 9.58 -11.60
N TRP A 593 -5.96 8.43 -11.09
CA TRP A 593 -7.38 8.09 -10.91
C TRP A 593 -8.02 8.66 -9.64
N ALA A 594 -7.22 9.00 -8.63
CA ALA A 594 -7.73 9.64 -7.43
C ALA A 594 -8.24 11.07 -7.77
N PRO A 595 -9.35 11.52 -7.17
CA PRO A 595 -9.80 12.92 -7.30
C PRO A 595 -8.69 13.87 -6.84
N PHE A 596 -8.28 14.80 -7.69
CA PHE A 596 -7.17 15.70 -7.37
C PHE A 596 -7.55 16.67 -6.25
N GLY A 597 -6.77 16.66 -5.18
CA GLY A 597 -7.06 17.45 -3.98
C GLY A 597 -6.47 18.84 -3.93
N GLY A 598 -5.64 19.27 -4.88
CA GLY A 598 -4.91 20.53 -4.72
C GLY A 598 -3.95 20.48 -3.52
N MET A 599 -4.01 21.47 -2.64
CA MET A 599 -3.13 21.56 -1.47
C MET A 599 -3.51 20.56 -0.36
N GLU A 600 -4.73 20.06 -0.38
CA GLU A 600 -5.25 19.05 0.54
C GLU A 600 -4.46 17.74 0.41
N GLU A 601 -3.86 17.47 -0.76
CA GLU A 601 -2.93 16.35 -0.96
C GLU A 601 -1.75 16.41 0.04
N ILE A 602 -1.24 17.60 0.35
CA ILE A 602 -0.15 17.79 1.33
C ILE A 602 -0.63 17.49 2.75
N VAL A 603 -1.82 17.99 3.09
CA VAL A 603 -2.43 17.78 4.42
C VAL A 603 -2.67 16.29 4.69
N GLU A 604 -3.01 15.55 3.63
CA GLU A 604 -3.25 14.11 3.67
C GLU A 604 -1.97 13.27 3.55
N GLY A 605 -0.79 13.90 3.49
CA GLY A 605 0.50 13.21 3.37
C GLY A 605 0.77 12.59 1.99
N ARG A 606 0.00 12.97 0.96
CA ARG A 606 0.08 12.48 -0.42
C ARG A 606 1.16 13.19 -1.24
N THR A 607 2.36 13.28 -0.66
CA THR A 607 3.55 13.91 -1.27
C THR A 607 4.57 12.86 -1.71
N TRP A 608 4.16 11.98 -2.62
CA TRP A 608 5.01 10.87 -3.05
C TRP A 608 6.25 11.34 -3.81
N PRO A 609 7.33 10.53 -3.81
CA PRO A 609 8.54 10.85 -4.56
C PRO A 609 8.24 11.20 -6.02
N ALA A 610 9.04 12.10 -6.59
CA ALA A 610 9.00 12.53 -7.99
C ALA A 610 9.50 11.42 -8.95
N ALA A 611 8.98 10.21 -8.79
CA ALA A 611 9.30 9.04 -9.57
C ALA A 611 8.03 8.22 -9.78
N ARG A 612 7.71 7.89 -11.03
CA ARG A 612 6.58 7.03 -11.38
C ARG A 612 7.06 5.85 -12.22
N LYS A 613 6.51 4.68 -11.93
CA LYS A 613 6.60 3.49 -12.76
C LYS A 613 5.26 3.26 -13.43
N LEU A 614 5.29 3.01 -14.73
CA LEU A 614 4.14 2.67 -15.56
C LEU A 614 4.44 1.34 -16.27
N GLU A 615 3.43 0.48 -16.40
CA GLU A 615 3.54 -0.77 -17.15
C GLU A 615 2.40 -0.80 -18.17
N CYS A 616 2.70 -1.15 -19.42
CA CYS A 616 1.73 -1.21 -20.50
C CYS A 616 1.99 -2.42 -21.41
N PHE A 617 0.94 -2.91 -22.06
CA PHE A 617 1.07 -3.80 -23.21
C PHE A 617 1.25 -2.97 -24.49
N GLY A 618 1.50 -3.62 -25.64
CA GLY A 618 1.43 -2.91 -26.93
C GLY A 618 0.01 -2.43 -27.25
N ASN A 619 -0.16 -1.46 -28.14
CA ASN A 619 -1.47 -0.99 -28.59
C ASN A 619 -2.47 -0.53 -27.50
N GLU A 620 -1.94 -0.13 -26.34
CA GLU A 620 -2.67 0.48 -25.21
C GLU A 620 -2.26 1.94 -25.00
N ILE A 621 -3.12 2.68 -24.31
CA ILE A 621 -2.81 4.02 -23.80
C ILE A 621 -2.89 3.98 -22.27
N GLU A 622 -1.75 4.18 -21.61
CA GLU A 622 -1.65 4.12 -20.15
C GLU A 622 -1.40 5.50 -19.52
N SER A 623 -1.92 5.70 -18.31
CA SER A 623 -1.99 7.03 -17.69
C SER A 623 -1.03 7.19 -16.52
N ALA A 624 -0.34 8.33 -16.46
CA ALA A 624 0.49 8.75 -15.33
C ALA A 624 0.11 10.16 -14.88
N ALA A 625 0.38 10.49 -13.62
CA ALA A 625 0.14 11.84 -13.09
C ALA A 625 1.25 12.33 -12.17
N PHE A 626 1.45 13.65 -12.19
CA PHE A 626 2.32 14.38 -11.28
C PHE A 626 1.60 15.62 -10.76
N ASN A 627 1.72 15.89 -9.47
CA ASN A 627 1.23 17.13 -8.89
C ASN A 627 2.37 18.14 -8.78
N ILE A 628 2.17 19.34 -9.31
CA ILE A 628 3.16 20.42 -9.34
C ILE A 628 2.69 21.52 -8.40
N ALA A 629 3.51 21.88 -7.41
CA ALA A 629 3.19 22.85 -6.37
C ALA A 629 3.98 24.14 -6.55
N ASN A 630 3.32 25.26 -6.27
CA ASN A 630 3.91 26.59 -6.19
C ASN A 630 3.84 27.09 -4.73
N PHE A 631 4.98 27.15 -4.05
CA PHE A 631 5.14 27.68 -2.69
C PHE A 631 5.65 29.12 -2.67
N SER A 632 5.42 29.89 -3.73
CA SER A 632 5.66 31.34 -3.74
C SER A 632 4.36 32.13 -3.62
N GLY A 633 4.47 33.37 -3.16
CA GLY A 633 3.40 34.36 -3.11
C GLY A 633 3.01 34.93 -4.47
N GLN A 634 3.55 34.44 -5.58
CA GLN A 634 3.21 34.86 -6.94
C GLN A 634 2.79 33.68 -7.81
N SER A 635 1.86 33.90 -8.74
CA SER A 635 1.51 32.89 -9.74
C SER A 635 2.71 32.57 -10.63
N MET A 636 2.94 31.28 -10.89
CA MET A 636 4.02 30.81 -11.76
C MET A 636 3.50 30.29 -13.10
N THR A 637 4.16 30.66 -14.19
CA THR A 637 3.97 29.97 -15.49
C THR A 637 5.13 29.01 -15.67
N VAL A 638 4.82 27.73 -15.84
CA VAL A 638 5.80 26.66 -16.01
C VAL A 638 5.73 26.06 -17.41
N LEU A 639 6.88 25.73 -17.98
CA LEU A 639 7.08 24.98 -19.21
C LEU A 639 7.31 23.51 -18.88
N ILE A 640 6.54 22.64 -19.50
CA ILE A 640 6.63 21.18 -19.38
C ILE A 640 7.37 20.60 -20.58
N SER A 641 8.45 19.87 -20.30
CA SER A 641 9.23 19.17 -21.32
C SER A 641 9.58 17.75 -20.88
N MET A 642 9.78 16.87 -21.85
CA MET A 642 10.13 15.47 -21.62
C MET A 642 11.43 15.17 -22.34
N ASP A 643 12.41 14.66 -21.62
CA ASP A 643 13.66 14.18 -22.22
C ASP A 643 13.39 12.96 -23.13
N PRO A 644 14.25 12.70 -24.15
CA PRO A 644 14.14 11.49 -24.96
C PRO A 644 14.12 10.21 -24.11
N LEU A 645 13.30 9.24 -24.51
CA LEU A 645 13.22 7.95 -23.83
C LEU A 645 14.50 7.16 -24.10
N ARG A 646 15.10 6.60 -23.05
CA ARG A 646 16.29 5.75 -23.14
C ARG A 646 15.96 4.34 -22.71
N SER A 647 16.36 3.37 -23.52
CA SER A 647 16.23 1.95 -23.16
C SER A 647 17.16 1.61 -21.99
N ALA A 648 16.65 0.84 -21.03
CA ALA A 648 17.45 0.32 -19.94
C ALA A 648 18.37 -0.83 -20.39
N ALA A 649 18.05 -1.49 -21.50
CA ALA A 649 18.84 -2.59 -22.06
C ALA A 649 19.99 -2.09 -22.96
N ASP A 650 19.78 -0.99 -23.67
CA ASP A 650 20.82 -0.35 -24.50
C ASP A 650 20.73 1.18 -24.40
N SER A 651 21.68 1.80 -23.72
CA SER A 651 21.73 3.25 -23.53
C SER A 651 21.87 4.07 -24.82
N ASN A 652 22.29 3.43 -25.92
CA ASN A 652 22.35 4.06 -27.25
C ASN A 652 21.01 4.07 -27.97
N GLN A 653 20.07 3.22 -27.54
CA GLN A 653 18.71 3.21 -28.07
C GLN A 653 17.91 4.35 -27.41
N VAL A 654 17.69 5.40 -28.20
CA VAL A 654 16.98 6.60 -27.77
C VAL A 654 15.79 6.84 -28.69
N LEU A 655 14.62 7.11 -28.10
CA LEU A 655 13.41 7.46 -28.84
C LEU A 655 12.99 8.89 -28.53
N ALA A 656 12.55 9.59 -29.58
CA ALA A 656 11.96 10.91 -29.42
C ALA A 656 10.64 10.79 -28.64
N PRO A 657 10.34 11.75 -27.74
CA PRO A 657 9.11 11.73 -26.96
C PRO A 657 7.86 12.09 -27.78
N ALA A 658 8.05 12.62 -29.00
CA ALA A 658 6.95 13.02 -29.88
C ALA A 658 6.14 11.78 -30.32
N GLY A 659 4.81 11.85 -30.18
CA GLY A 659 3.90 10.75 -30.50
C GLY A 659 3.77 9.68 -29.41
N VAL A 660 4.63 9.69 -28.39
CA VAL A 660 4.54 8.77 -27.23
C VAL A 660 3.72 9.40 -26.10
N PHE A 661 3.79 10.72 -25.91
CA PHE A 661 3.15 11.40 -24.79
C PHE A 661 2.14 12.46 -25.25
N SER A 662 0.96 12.45 -24.65
CA SER A 662 0.07 13.62 -24.59
C SER A 662 -0.02 14.14 -23.15
N PHE A 663 -0.08 15.46 -23.01
CA PHE A 663 -0.01 16.15 -21.73
C PHE A 663 -1.30 16.92 -21.51
N HIS A 664 -1.88 16.79 -20.33
CA HIS A 664 -3.19 17.31 -19.99
C HIS A 664 -3.13 18.01 -18.63
N GLU A 665 -3.88 19.10 -18.49
CA GLU A 665 -4.18 19.67 -17.17
C GLU A 665 -5.45 19.00 -16.64
N VAL A 666 -5.47 18.62 -15.37
CA VAL A 666 -6.70 18.18 -14.72
C VAL A 666 -7.46 19.41 -14.22
N LEU A 667 -8.65 19.64 -14.77
CA LEU A 667 -9.50 20.79 -14.42
C LEU A 667 -10.72 20.39 -13.59
N ASN A 668 -11.04 21.25 -12.63
CA ASN A 668 -12.28 21.20 -11.89
C ASN A 668 -13.46 21.63 -12.77
N VAL A 669 -14.52 20.86 -12.72
CA VAL A 669 -15.77 21.10 -13.44
C VAL A 669 -16.96 21.04 -12.48
N PRO A 670 -17.98 21.88 -12.68
CA PRO A 670 -19.15 21.90 -11.82
C PRO A 670 -19.96 20.60 -11.96
N THR A 671 -20.63 20.19 -10.89
CA THR A 671 -21.43 18.96 -10.82
C THR A 671 -22.91 19.23 -10.56
N GLU A 672 -23.76 18.22 -10.69
CA GLU A 672 -25.20 18.33 -10.32
C GLU A 672 -25.45 18.60 -8.83
N THR A 673 -24.48 18.32 -7.94
CA THR A 673 -24.56 18.60 -6.49
C THR A 673 -24.14 20.03 -6.13
N LEU A 674 -23.93 20.90 -7.11
CA LEU A 674 -23.50 22.29 -6.93
C LEU A 674 -22.10 22.42 -6.29
N ASP A 675 -21.25 21.43 -6.53
CA ASP A 675 -19.83 21.45 -6.16
C ASP A 675 -18.95 21.25 -7.41
N TYR A 676 -17.68 20.85 -7.22
CA TYR A 676 -16.73 20.63 -8.30
C TYR A 676 -16.09 19.23 -8.23
N SER A 677 -15.82 18.65 -9.40
CA SER A 677 -15.04 17.41 -9.56
C SER A 677 -13.84 17.65 -10.47
N ALA A 678 -12.68 17.09 -10.12
CA ALA A 678 -11.44 17.18 -10.90
C ALA A 678 -11.43 16.11 -12.01
N ASP A 679 -12.10 16.41 -13.14
CA ASP A 679 -12.47 15.40 -14.14
C ASP A 679 -12.01 15.72 -15.57
N ALA A 680 -12.11 16.98 -16.02
CA ALA A 680 -11.81 17.33 -17.41
C ALA A 680 -10.30 17.31 -17.70
N LEU A 681 -9.92 16.79 -18.87
CA LEU A 681 -8.53 16.59 -19.30
C LEU A 681 -8.20 17.33 -20.62
N PRO A 682 -8.28 18.67 -20.67
CA PRO A 682 -7.82 19.39 -21.86
C PRO A 682 -6.32 19.19 -22.09
N VAL A 683 -5.95 19.01 -23.36
CA VAL A 683 -4.55 18.95 -23.78
C VAL A 683 -3.89 20.31 -23.52
N ILE A 684 -2.73 20.33 -22.86
CA ILE A 684 -1.96 21.57 -22.69
C ILE A 684 -1.51 22.06 -24.07
N GLY A 685 -1.58 23.38 -24.31
CA GLY A 685 -1.29 23.96 -25.63
C GLY A 685 0.10 23.59 -26.19
N GLN A 686 0.37 23.89 -27.46
CA GLN A 686 1.63 23.51 -28.12
C GLN A 686 2.90 24.00 -27.40
N ALA A 687 2.82 25.14 -26.69
CA ALA A 687 3.89 25.66 -25.84
C ALA A 687 4.13 24.84 -24.56
N ARG A 688 3.25 23.90 -24.23
CA ARG A 688 3.26 23.03 -23.03
C ARG A 688 3.42 23.79 -21.73
N THR A 689 2.64 24.87 -21.58
CA THR A 689 2.69 25.73 -20.40
C THR A 689 1.52 25.49 -19.46
N LEU A 690 1.77 25.56 -18.16
CA LEU A 690 0.76 25.55 -17.10
C LEU A 690 0.91 26.78 -16.20
N VAL A 691 -0.20 27.34 -15.74
CA VAL A 691 -0.21 28.42 -14.75
C VAL A 691 -0.59 27.84 -13.39
N ILE A 692 0.30 27.99 -12.42
CA ILE A 692 0.13 27.51 -11.05
C ILE A 692 0.00 28.74 -10.14
N PRO A 693 -1.19 29.03 -9.59
CA PRO A 693 -1.37 30.18 -8.70
C PRO A 693 -0.48 30.10 -7.45
N ALA A 694 -0.32 31.24 -6.79
CA ALA A 694 0.42 31.32 -5.52
C ALA A 694 -0.16 30.36 -4.48
N TRP A 695 0.71 29.57 -3.83
CA TRP A 695 0.33 28.58 -2.81
C TRP A 695 -0.76 27.58 -3.24
N GLU A 696 -0.77 27.23 -4.54
CA GLU A 696 -1.65 26.21 -5.11
C GLU A 696 -0.86 25.08 -5.80
N MET A 697 -1.60 24.03 -6.16
CA MET A 697 -1.12 22.91 -6.95
C MET A 697 -1.92 22.74 -8.24
N ARG A 698 -1.27 22.18 -9.26
CA ARG A 698 -1.91 21.65 -10.47
C ARG A 698 -1.50 20.20 -10.69
N GLN A 699 -2.43 19.39 -11.18
CA GLN A 699 -2.14 18.01 -11.58
C GLN A 699 -1.91 17.95 -13.09
N LEU A 700 -0.72 17.51 -13.46
CA LEU A 700 -0.35 17.16 -14.83
C LEU A 700 -0.70 15.70 -15.05
N TRP A 701 -1.61 15.44 -15.98
CA TRP A 701 -1.96 14.12 -16.48
C TRP A 701 -1.19 13.84 -17.77
N ILE A 702 -0.67 12.62 -17.91
CA ILE A 702 0.14 12.20 -19.06
C ILE A 702 -0.42 10.88 -19.57
N ASN A 703 -0.85 10.85 -20.83
CA ASN A 703 -1.11 9.59 -21.52
C ASN A 703 0.16 9.12 -22.23
N VAL A 704 0.44 7.82 -22.13
CA VAL A 704 1.57 7.14 -22.75
C VAL A 704 1.03 6.18 -23.80
N HIS A 705 1.24 6.53 -25.07
CA HIS A 705 0.85 5.73 -26.22
C HIS A 705 1.90 4.67 -26.49
N SER A 706 1.51 3.39 -26.36
CA SER A 706 2.44 2.27 -26.48
C SER A 706 2.62 1.74 -27.92
N ASP A 707 1.80 2.19 -28.87
CA ASP A 707 1.74 1.66 -30.25
C ASP A 707 3.11 1.67 -30.94
N SER A 708 3.87 2.76 -30.73
CA SER A 708 5.18 2.99 -31.34
C SER A 708 6.36 2.63 -30.43
N LEU A 709 6.09 2.18 -29.20
CA LEU A 709 7.11 1.90 -28.20
C LEU A 709 7.56 0.42 -28.27
N PRO A 710 8.84 0.12 -28.58
CA PRO A 710 9.34 -1.25 -28.57
C PRO A 710 9.30 -1.90 -27.19
N ALA A 711 9.24 -3.23 -27.15
CA ALA A 711 9.25 -3.99 -25.90
C ALA A 711 10.51 -3.70 -25.08
N GLY A 712 10.35 -3.57 -23.77
CA GLY A 712 11.45 -3.34 -22.84
C GLY A 712 11.15 -2.25 -21.81
N ASP A 713 12.17 -1.97 -21.00
CA ASP A 713 12.14 -0.94 -19.98
C ASP A 713 12.72 0.37 -20.53
N TRP A 714 11.95 1.45 -20.40
CA TRP A 714 12.29 2.77 -20.87
C TRP A 714 12.32 3.76 -19.72
N ARG A 715 13.25 4.72 -19.76
CA ARG A 715 13.35 5.79 -18.77
C ARG A 715 13.36 7.14 -19.46
N CYS A 716 12.61 8.09 -18.92
CA CYS A 716 12.67 9.49 -19.30
C CYS A 716 12.53 10.39 -18.06
N THR A 717 12.90 11.66 -18.25
CA THR A 717 12.80 12.69 -17.22
C THR A 717 11.84 13.76 -17.69
N LEU A 718 10.78 13.98 -16.91
CA LEU A 718 9.90 15.12 -17.01
C LEU A 718 10.62 16.32 -16.39
N ARG A 719 10.74 17.42 -17.12
CA ARG A 719 11.32 18.67 -16.63
C ARG A 719 10.27 19.77 -16.60
N VAL A 720 10.25 20.50 -15.50
CA VAL A 720 9.35 21.62 -15.26
C VAL A 720 10.20 22.86 -15.00
N HIS A 721 10.10 23.85 -15.86
CA HIS A 721 10.87 25.10 -15.78
C HIS A 721 9.95 26.29 -15.64
N THR A 722 10.27 27.23 -14.75
CA THR A 722 9.56 28.50 -14.66
C THR A 722 10.02 29.46 -15.77
N LEU A 723 9.10 30.29 -16.28
CA LEU A 723 9.35 31.27 -17.34
C LEU A 723 9.73 32.67 -16.82
N GLN A 724 9.89 32.82 -15.51
CA GLN A 724 10.33 34.06 -14.86
C GLN A 724 11.81 34.36 -15.15
N ILE A 725 12.23 35.60 -14.87
CA ILE A 725 13.61 36.09 -15.07
C ILE A 725 14.62 35.17 -14.38
N GLU A 726 14.35 34.79 -13.13
CA GLU A 726 15.11 33.76 -12.42
C GLU A 726 14.39 32.42 -12.57
N SER A 727 14.83 31.62 -13.55
CA SER A 727 14.23 30.32 -13.83
C SER A 727 14.61 29.30 -12.76
N GLN A 728 13.61 28.87 -11.98
CA GLN A 728 13.60 27.66 -11.17
C GLN A 728 13.24 26.44 -12.01
N ALA A 729 13.81 25.29 -11.67
CA ALA A 729 13.55 24.03 -12.34
C ALA A 729 13.35 22.90 -11.33
N THR A 730 12.44 21.98 -11.66
CA THR A 730 12.28 20.71 -10.96
C THR A 730 12.07 19.60 -11.97
N SER A 731 12.22 18.35 -11.55
CA SER A 731 12.11 17.20 -12.44
C SER A 731 11.53 15.98 -11.77
N ALA A 732 10.89 15.13 -12.55
CA ALA A 732 10.45 13.82 -12.12
C ALA A 732 10.91 12.73 -13.10
N SER A 733 11.16 11.54 -12.57
CA SER A 733 11.49 10.36 -13.39
C SER A 733 10.23 9.58 -13.74
N LEU A 734 10.15 9.12 -14.99
CA LEU A 734 9.12 8.21 -15.46
C LEU A 734 9.80 6.98 -16.06
N THR A 735 9.50 5.81 -15.50
CA THR A 735 9.93 4.51 -16.04
C THR A 735 8.73 3.81 -16.64
N ILE A 736 8.85 3.35 -17.89
CA ILE A 736 7.79 2.69 -18.63
C ILE A 736 8.28 1.28 -18.98
N LYS A 737 7.58 0.26 -18.51
CA LYS A 737 7.79 -1.12 -18.93
C LYS A 737 6.76 -1.47 -20.00
N ARG A 738 7.20 -1.63 -21.24
CA ARG A 738 6.35 -2.11 -22.34
C ARG A 738 6.53 -3.61 -22.49
N TRP A 739 5.52 -4.37 -22.10
CA TRP A 739 5.53 -5.83 -22.17
C TRP A 739 5.55 -6.32 -23.63
N PRO A 740 6.14 -7.49 -23.93
CA PRO A 740 6.23 -7.99 -25.31
C PRO A 740 4.86 -8.25 -25.95
N PHE A 741 3.88 -8.67 -25.14
CA PHE A 741 2.54 -8.98 -25.60
C PHE A 741 1.82 -7.73 -26.13
N SER A 742 1.15 -7.88 -27.28
CA SER A 742 0.31 -6.84 -27.88
C SER A 742 -1.09 -7.41 -28.12
N PRO A 743 -2.15 -6.91 -27.45
CA PRO A 743 -3.52 -7.31 -27.71
C PRO A 743 -3.91 -7.02 -29.16
N ALA A 744 -4.76 -7.91 -29.69
CA ALA A 744 -5.32 -7.75 -31.01
C ALA A 744 -6.35 -6.62 -31.03
N GLN A 745 -6.36 -5.87 -32.13
CA GLN A 745 -7.36 -4.86 -32.46
C GLN A 745 -8.27 -5.40 -33.59
N PRO A 746 -9.56 -5.06 -33.64
CA PRO A 746 -10.29 -4.23 -32.67
C PRO A 746 -10.59 -4.96 -31.36
N GLN A 747 -10.88 -4.19 -30.31
CA GLN A 747 -11.25 -4.72 -29.00
C GLN A 747 -12.56 -5.53 -29.08
N PRO A 748 -12.65 -6.69 -28.39
CA PRO A 748 -13.77 -7.62 -28.53
C PRO A 748 -15.03 -7.19 -27.77
N LEU A 749 -14.91 -6.29 -26.78
CA LEU A 749 -16.04 -5.80 -26.00
C LEU A 749 -16.82 -4.75 -26.79
N ARG A 750 -18.16 -4.86 -26.81
CA ARG A 750 -19.01 -3.83 -27.42
C ARG A 750 -19.17 -2.64 -26.48
N LEU A 751 -18.80 -1.44 -26.93
CA LEU A 751 -18.98 -0.19 -26.17
C LEU A 751 -20.06 0.67 -26.82
N CYS A 752 -21.17 0.83 -26.10
CA CYS A 752 -22.32 1.64 -26.50
C CYS A 752 -22.40 2.94 -25.69
N HIS A 753 -22.72 4.03 -26.36
CA HIS A 753 -23.13 5.25 -25.68
C HIS A 753 -24.08 6.04 -26.58
N TRP A 754 -24.97 6.80 -25.96
CA TRP A 754 -25.82 7.73 -26.67
C TRP A 754 -25.09 9.07 -26.75
N GLY A 755 -24.72 9.47 -27.97
CA GLY A 755 -23.93 10.70 -28.18
C GLY A 755 -24.75 11.84 -28.74
N TYR A 756 -25.61 11.54 -29.72
CA TYR A 756 -26.41 12.52 -30.48
C TYR A 756 -25.59 13.74 -30.91
N VAL A 757 -24.36 13.51 -31.39
CA VAL A 757 -23.37 14.55 -31.69
C VAL A 757 -23.95 15.68 -32.55
N HIS A 758 -24.76 15.31 -33.55
CA HIS A 758 -25.39 16.25 -34.49
C HIS A 758 -26.39 17.24 -33.83
N THR A 759 -26.88 16.95 -32.62
CA THR A 759 -27.78 17.83 -31.84
C THR A 759 -27.15 18.35 -30.55
N SER A 760 -25.92 17.96 -30.23
CA SER A 760 -25.23 18.37 -29.01
C SER A 760 -24.34 19.60 -29.18
N LEU A 761 -23.58 19.94 -28.14
CA LEU A 761 -22.54 20.96 -28.18
C LEU A 761 -21.37 20.62 -29.11
N LEU A 762 -21.26 19.37 -29.58
CA LEU A 762 -20.23 18.93 -30.52
C LEU A 762 -20.73 18.88 -31.97
N LYS A 763 -21.93 19.38 -32.28
CA LYS A 763 -22.51 19.37 -33.63
C LYS A 763 -21.63 19.99 -34.71
N ASP A 764 -20.80 20.97 -34.34
CA ASP A 764 -19.90 21.69 -35.24
C ASP A 764 -18.51 21.02 -35.35
N GLN A 765 -18.28 19.93 -34.61
CA GLN A 765 -17.02 19.16 -34.58
C GLN A 765 -17.25 17.64 -34.72
N PRO A 766 -18.10 17.17 -35.67
CA PRO A 766 -18.52 15.76 -35.73
C PRO A 766 -17.37 14.79 -36.04
N GLN A 767 -16.37 15.25 -36.80
CA GLN A 767 -15.19 14.44 -37.12
C GLN A 767 -14.31 14.19 -35.89
N ALA A 768 -14.05 15.23 -35.10
CA ALA A 768 -13.28 15.11 -33.86
C ALA A 768 -13.99 14.21 -32.83
N ALA A 769 -15.33 14.29 -32.75
CA ALA A 769 -16.12 13.40 -31.92
C ALA A 769 -16.01 11.93 -32.35
N LEU A 770 -16.08 11.65 -33.65
CA LEU A 770 -15.95 10.28 -34.18
C LEU A 770 -14.54 9.71 -33.94
N GLU A 771 -13.49 10.51 -34.15
CA GLU A 771 -12.10 10.11 -33.89
C GLU A 771 -11.87 9.77 -32.42
N ASP A 772 -12.37 10.62 -31.50
CA ASP A 772 -12.29 10.38 -30.05
C ASP A 772 -13.06 9.12 -29.62
N GLN A 773 -14.25 8.90 -30.18
CA GLN A 773 -15.06 7.70 -29.92
C GLN A 773 -14.29 6.43 -30.33
N ILE A 774 -13.73 6.41 -31.55
CA ILE A 774 -12.99 5.26 -32.06
C ILE A 774 -11.72 5.01 -31.22
N SER A 775 -10.98 6.05 -30.86
CA SER A 775 -9.75 5.90 -30.06
C SER A 775 -10.00 5.41 -28.64
N HIS A 776 -11.23 5.56 -28.12
CA HIS A 776 -11.65 5.03 -26.81
C HIS A 776 -12.37 3.69 -26.89
N GLY A 777 -12.42 3.07 -28.08
CA GLY A 777 -12.97 1.73 -28.28
C GLY A 777 -14.47 1.69 -28.58
N THR A 778 -15.11 2.83 -28.87
CA THR A 778 -16.52 2.84 -29.30
C THR A 778 -16.66 2.07 -30.61
N ASN A 779 -17.54 1.07 -30.59
CA ASN A 779 -17.85 0.21 -31.73
C ASN A 779 -19.35 -0.13 -31.81
N VAL A 780 -20.18 0.63 -31.11
CA VAL A 780 -21.65 0.65 -31.18
C VAL A 780 -22.08 2.09 -31.30
N PHE A 781 -22.70 2.47 -32.42
CA PHE A 781 -23.11 3.84 -32.70
C PHE A 781 -24.63 3.94 -32.75
N VAL A 782 -25.20 4.90 -32.03
CA VAL A 782 -26.65 5.12 -32.00
C VAL A 782 -27.05 6.18 -33.03
N ALA A 783 -27.79 5.76 -34.05
CA ALA A 783 -28.39 6.61 -35.06
C ALA A 783 -29.83 6.99 -34.67
N THR A 784 -30.23 8.24 -34.89
CA THR A 784 -31.58 8.74 -34.58
C THR A 784 -32.52 8.68 -35.79
N GLY A 785 -33.82 8.91 -35.59
CA GLY A 785 -34.84 8.77 -36.64
C GLY A 785 -34.67 9.68 -37.86
N ASP A 786 -33.99 10.82 -37.73
CA ASP A 786 -33.61 11.70 -38.86
C ASP A 786 -32.45 11.12 -39.71
N GLN A 787 -31.74 10.13 -39.18
CA GLN A 787 -30.68 9.37 -39.84
C GLN A 787 -31.19 8.04 -40.41
N ALA A 788 -32.49 7.73 -40.25
CA ALA A 788 -33.17 6.66 -40.98
C ALA A 788 -33.75 7.17 -42.33
N PRO A 789 -34.04 6.30 -43.30
CA PRO A 789 -34.55 6.72 -44.62
C PRO A 789 -35.93 7.35 -44.53
N GLN A 790 -36.06 8.60 -44.97
CA GLN A 790 -37.30 9.36 -44.82
C GLN A 790 -38.33 8.95 -45.88
N ALA A 791 -39.54 8.60 -45.45
CA ALA A 791 -40.60 8.12 -46.33
C ALA A 791 -41.98 8.66 -45.95
N ARG A 792 -42.92 8.66 -46.90
CA ARG A 792 -44.32 9.04 -46.69
C ARG A 792 -45.29 7.97 -47.19
N TYR A 793 -46.49 7.92 -46.62
CA TYR A 793 -47.56 7.01 -47.06
C TYR A 793 -48.95 7.67 -47.08
N ASP A 794 -49.86 7.15 -47.91
CA ASP A 794 -51.25 7.61 -48.07
C ASP A 794 -52.23 6.99 -47.04
N GLU A 795 -53.53 7.27 -47.14
CA GLU A 795 -54.55 6.75 -46.21
C GLU A 795 -54.67 5.21 -46.29
N GLU A 796 -54.36 4.60 -47.43
CA GLU A 796 -54.41 3.17 -47.69
C GLU A 796 -53.10 2.43 -47.35
N GLY A 797 -52.08 3.14 -46.84
CA GLY A 797 -50.80 2.55 -46.45
C GLY A 797 -49.84 2.27 -47.60
N ASN A 798 -50.00 2.91 -48.77
CA ASN A 798 -49.05 2.83 -49.87
C ASN A 798 -47.98 3.92 -49.73
N LEU A 799 -46.72 3.60 -50.03
CA LEU A 799 -45.65 4.59 -50.02
C LEU A 799 -45.83 5.61 -51.16
N VAL A 800 -45.70 6.90 -50.84
CA VAL A 800 -45.85 8.01 -51.78
C VAL A 800 -44.54 8.82 -51.88
N GLY A 801 -44.10 9.04 -53.12
CA GLY A 801 -42.80 9.67 -53.41
C GLY A 801 -41.62 8.71 -53.27
N ALA A 802 -40.42 9.18 -53.63
CA ALA A 802 -39.18 8.43 -53.42
C ALA A 802 -38.76 8.45 -51.95
N ILE A 803 -38.24 7.34 -51.45
CA ILE A 803 -37.61 7.29 -50.12
C ILE A 803 -36.30 8.07 -50.19
N ASN A 804 -36.07 8.97 -49.23
CA ASN A 804 -34.85 9.76 -49.16
C ASN A 804 -33.81 9.10 -48.25
N PHE A 805 -32.70 8.67 -48.84
CA PHE A 805 -31.57 8.03 -48.15
C PHE A 805 -30.40 8.98 -47.84
N SER A 806 -30.47 10.28 -48.18
CA SER A 806 -29.30 11.17 -48.15
C SER A 806 -28.59 11.25 -46.79
N THR A 807 -29.35 11.47 -45.71
CA THR A 807 -28.79 11.57 -44.34
C THR A 807 -28.37 10.20 -43.80
N HIS A 808 -29.12 9.16 -44.15
CA HIS A 808 -28.81 7.78 -43.83
C HIS A 808 -27.47 7.37 -44.45
N ASP A 809 -27.30 7.52 -45.75
CA ASP A 809 -26.10 7.08 -46.48
C ASP A 809 -24.86 7.87 -46.04
N GLU A 810 -25.01 9.17 -45.76
CA GLU A 810 -23.94 9.98 -45.18
C GLU A 810 -23.51 9.42 -43.81
N TYR A 811 -24.47 9.11 -42.93
CA TYR A 811 -24.17 8.55 -41.61
C TYR A 811 -23.49 7.17 -41.72
N MET A 812 -24.03 6.29 -42.57
CA MET A 812 -23.50 4.95 -42.81
C MET A 812 -22.08 4.98 -43.36
N SER A 813 -21.79 5.88 -44.31
CA SER A 813 -20.45 6.02 -44.91
C SER A 813 -19.36 6.35 -43.89
N ARG A 814 -19.73 7.02 -42.79
CA ARG A 814 -18.79 7.42 -41.73
C ARG A 814 -18.65 6.37 -40.64
N HIS A 815 -19.74 5.73 -40.22
CA HIS A 815 -19.76 4.92 -38.99
C HIS A 815 -19.74 3.40 -39.22
N ALA A 816 -20.31 2.89 -40.32
CA ALA A 816 -20.54 1.46 -40.50
C ALA A 816 -19.25 0.62 -40.56
N GLN A 817 -18.14 1.22 -40.97
CA GLN A 817 -16.82 0.56 -40.99
C GLN A 817 -16.21 0.36 -39.59
N HIS A 818 -16.74 1.03 -38.56
CA HIS A 818 -16.16 1.06 -37.21
C HIS A 818 -16.93 0.20 -36.20
N GLY A 819 -18.11 -0.33 -36.56
CA GLY A 819 -18.90 -1.12 -35.61
C GLY A 819 -20.35 -1.32 -36.01
N ILE A 820 -21.17 -1.67 -35.03
CA ILE A 820 -22.61 -1.90 -35.20
C ILE A 820 -23.39 -0.58 -35.08
N ILE A 821 -24.40 -0.37 -35.94
CA ILE A 821 -25.30 0.78 -35.88
C ILE A 821 -26.62 0.39 -35.20
N LEU A 822 -26.99 1.08 -34.12
CA LEU A 822 -28.31 0.97 -33.50
C LEU A 822 -29.22 2.07 -34.03
N PHE A 823 -30.24 1.71 -34.80
CA PHE A 823 -31.22 2.68 -35.29
C PHE A 823 -32.29 2.92 -34.24
N PHE A 824 -32.12 3.97 -33.44
CA PHE A 824 -33.03 4.38 -32.39
C PHE A 824 -34.21 5.19 -32.93
N ASN A 825 -35.42 4.76 -32.58
CA ASN A 825 -36.68 5.46 -32.89
C ASN A 825 -36.87 5.74 -34.40
N TYR A 826 -36.33 4.84 -35.24
CA TYR A 826 -36.31 4.93 -36.71
C TYR A 826 -37.70 5.03 -37.34
N GLN A 827 -38.72 4.47 -36.69
CA GLN A 827 -40.10 4.52 -37.15
C GLN A 827 -40.64 5.95 -37.34
N THR A 828 -40.03 6.96 -36.71
CA THR A 828 -40.39 8.38 -36.86
C THR A 828 -40.06 8.94 -38.25
N ALA A 829 -39.21 8.25 -39.03
CA ALA A 829 -38.88 8.58 -40.41
C ALA A 829 -40.03 8.32 -41.41
N LEU A 830 -41.00 7.47 -41.03
CA LEU A 830 -42.16 7.12 -41.85
C LEU A 830 -43.37 7.97 -41.45
N LYS A 831 -43.78 8.91 -42.33
CA LYS A 831 -44.85 9.87 -42.03
C LYS A 831 -46.11 9.63 -42.87
N GLY A 832 -47.29 9.66 -42.26
CA GLY A 832 -48.56 9.53 -42.99
C GLY A 832 -49.76 9.85 -42.10
N PRO A 833 -50.97 9.82 -42.68
CA PRO A 833 -52.18 10.30 -42.02
C PRO A 833 -52.78 9.29 -41.01
N ALA A 834 -52.42 8.00 -41.11
CA ALA A 834 -53.00 6.97 -40.25
C ALA A 834 -52.32 6.92 -38.86
N PRO A 835 -53.06 6.56 -37.79
CA PRO A 835 -52.46 6.32 -36.48
C PRO A 835 -51.40 5.20 -36.53
N HIS A 836 -50.38 5.30 -35.68
CA HIS A 836 -49.41 4.23 -35.46
C HIS A 836 -50.13 2.91 -35.12
N PHE A 837 -49.56 1.79 -35.58
CA PHE A 837 -50.10 0.43 -35.42
C PHE A 837 -51.44 0.13 -36.10
N SER A 838 -52.03 1.07 -36.84
CA SER A 838 -53.18 0.79 -37.71
C SER A 838 -52.80 -0.16 -38.86
N PRO A 839 -53.77 -0.86 -39.49
CA PRO A 839 -53.49 -1.70 -40.66
C PRO A 839 -52.81 -0.95 -41.82
N ALA A 840 -53.19 0.31 -42.07
CA ALA A 840 -52.57 1.16 -43.08
C ALA A 840 -51.11 1.48 -42.72
N TRP A 841 -50.84 1.88 -41.48
CA TRP A 841 -49.48 2.10 -41.00
C TRP A 841 -48.63 0.82 -41.08
N ALA A 842 -49.15 -0.33 -40.64
CA ALA A 842 -48.43 -1.60 -40.64
C ALA A 842 -48.09 -2.07 -42.07
N LYS A 843 -48.98 -1.81 -43.04
CA LYS A 843 -48.72 -2.05 -44.47
C LYS A 843 -47.59 -1.17 -44.99
N ALA A 844 -47.63 0.14 -44.71
CA ALA A 844 -46.58 1.09 -45.11
C ALA A 844 -45.23 0.76 -44.47
N TYR A 845 -45.25 0.47 -43.16
CA TYR A 845 -44.08 0.12 -42.36
C TYR A 845 -43.35 -1.12 -42.91
N LYS A 846 -44.09 -2.19 -43.23
CA LYS A 846 -43.50 -3.38 -43.83
C LYS A 846 -42.96 -3.14 -45.24
N ALA A 847 -43.65 -2.33 -46.05
CA ALA A 847 -43.16 -1.97 -47.38
C ALA A 847 -41.86 -1.16 -47.31
N TRP A 848 -41.80 -0.18 -46.42
CA TRP A 848 -40.64 0.67 -46.18
C TRP A 848 -39.44 -0.13 -45.65
N LEU A 849 -39.65 -1.00 -44.65
CA LEU A 849 -38.62 -1.88 -44.11
C LEU A 849 -37.99 -2.77 -45.19
N ARG A 850 -38.78 -3.33 -46.12
CA ARG A 850 -38.22 -4.15 -47.22
C ARG A 850 -37.24 -3.38 -48.09
N VAL A 851 -37.61 -2.16 -48.48
CA VAL A 851 -36.75 -1.33 -49.33
C VAL A 851 -35.50 -0.91 -48.55
N TRP A 852 -35.65 -0.54 -47.28
CA TRP A 852 -34.50 -0.14 -46.47
C TRP A 852 -33.53 -1.30 -46.20
N VAL A 853 -34.03 -2.48 -45.81
CA VAL A 853 -33.18 -3.66 -45.58
C VAL A 853 -32.44 -4.04 -46.86
N GLN A 854 -33.10 -4.00 -48.02
CA GLN A 854 -32.44 -4.22 -49.30
C GLN A 854 -31.33 -3.18 -49.56
N HIS A 855 -31.61 -1.89 -49.33
CA HIS A 855 -30.62 -0.82 -49.50
C HIS A 855 -29.38 -1.01 -48.61
N LEU A 856 -29.56 -1.43 -47.35
CA LEU A 856 -28.43 -1.76 -46.47
C LEU A 856 -27.57 -2.90 -47.03
N GLN A 857 -28.18 -3.91 -47.65
CA GLN A 857 -27.43 -4.98 -48.34
C GLN A 857 -26.68 -4.45 -49.56
N GLU A 858 -27.28 -3.53 -50.33
CA GLU A 858 -26.64 -2.87 -51.48
C GLU A 858 -25.45 -2.00 -51.06
N LEU A 859 -25.50 -1.40 -49.86
CA LEU A 859 -24.37 -0.70 -49.23
C LEU A 859 -23.30 -1.64 -48.66
N GLY A 860 -23.52 -2.96 -48.69
CA GLY A 860 -22.58 -3.95 -48.16
C GLY A 860 -22.62 -4.12 -46.63
N VAL A 861 -23.69 -3.67 -45.97
CA VAL A 861 -23.84 -3.76 -44.51
C VAL A 861 -24.50 -5.08 -44.13
N GLY A 862 -23.71 -6.00 -43.54
CA GLY A 862 -24.19 -7.27 -43.02
C GLY A 862 -25.18 -7.12 -41.85
N TYR A 863 -26.05 -8.12 -41.65
CA TYR A 863 -27.06 -8.12 -40.58
C TYR A 863 -26.46 -8.04 -39.18
N GLU A 864 -25.22 -8.48 -39.01
CA GLU A 864 -24.45 -8.40 -37.77
C GLU A 864 -23.91 -7.00 -37.44
N ASN A 865 -24.01 -6.05 -38.38
CA ASN A 865 -23.48 -4.69 -38.25
C ASN A 865 -24.57 -3.63 -38.08
N TYR A 866 -25.83 -4.01 -37.92
CA TYR A 866 -26.88 -3.09 -37.48
C TYR A 866 -27.99 -3.78 -36.69
N ALA A 867 -28.62 -3.04 -35.79
CA ALA A 867 -29.82 -3.48 -35.08
C ALA A 867 -30.88 -2.37 -35.08
N LEU A 868 -32.14 -2.78 -35.17
CA LEU A 868 -33.27 -1.88 -34.95
C LEU A 868 -33.50 -1.73 -33.44
N TYR A 869 -33.63 -0.49 -32.96
CA TYR A 869 -33.86 -0.13 -31.57
C TYR A 869 -35.20 0.61 -31.46
N PRO A 870 -36.32 -0.13 -31.32
CA PRO A 870 -37.65 0.43 -31.53
C PRO A 870 -38.15 1.29 -30.37
N ILE A 871 -37.87 0.89 -29.12
CA ILE A 871 -38.37 1.53 -27.91
C ILE A 871 -37.24 1.60 -26.89
N ASP A 872 -37.12 2.77 -26.26
CA ASP A 872 -36.21 3.05 -25.14
C ASP A 872 -36.77 2.49 -23.82
N GLU A 873 -35.90 1.89 -23.01
CA GLU A 873 -36.18 1.42 -21.66
C GLU A 873 -37.52 0.67 -21.45
N PRO A 874 -37.81 -0.44 -22.17
CA PRO A 874 -39.00 -1.23 -21.89
C PRO A 874 -39.11 -1.63 -20.41
N GLY A 875 -40.28 -1.38 -19.82
CA GLY A 875 -40.55 -1.56 -18.39
C GLY A 875 -40.50 -0.25 -17.57
N LEU A 876 -40.01 0.86 -18.12
CA LEU A 876 -40.00 2.14 -17.40
C LEU A 876 -41.42 2.65 -17.13
N ASN A 877 -42.27 2.63 -18.16
CA ASN A 877 -43.67 3.05 -18.12
C ASN A 877 -44.58 1.94 -18.65
N GLU A 878 -45.84 1.95 -18.21
CA GLU A 878 -46.86 1.02 -18.67
C GLU A 878 -47.06 1.12 -20.20
N GLY A 879 -47.16 -0.02 -20.87
CA GLY A 879 -47.41 -0.11 -22.32
C GLY A 879 -46.16 -0.10 -23.21
N LEU A 880 -44.95 0.17 -22.68
CA LEU A 880 -43.72 0.20 -23.49
C LEU A 880 -43.33 -1.19 -24.02
N VAL A 881 -43.59 -2.24 -23.25
CA VAL A 881 -43.33 -3.64 -23.66
C VAL A 881 -44.27 -4.04 -24.81
N GLU A 882 -45.55 -3.70 -24.71
CA GLU A 882 -46.54 -3.95 -25.76
C GLU A 882 -46.19 -3.18 -27.04
N ALA A 883 -45.81 -1.91 -26.91
CA ALA A 883 -45.37 -1.08 -28.03
C ALA A 883 -44.12 -1.68 -28.71
N PHE A 884 -43.14 -2.13 -27.93
CA PHE A 884 -41.94 -2.81 -28.45
C PHE A 884 -42.33 -4.02 -29.31
N ILE A 885 -43.20 -4.90 -28.80
CA ILE A 885 -43.65 -6.09 -29.52
C ILE A 885 -44.41 -5.72 -30.81
N GLN A 886 -45.23 -4.67 -30.78
CA GLN A 886 -45.97 -4.20 -31.97
C GLN A 886 -45.05 -3.68 -33.08
N TYR A 887 -43.88 -3.10 -32.74
CA TYR A 887 -42.85 -2.74 -33.73
C TYR A 887 -42.02 -3.94 -34.19
N ALA A 888 -41.64 -4.82 -33.27
CA ALA A 888 -40.71 -5.91 -33.55
C ALA A 888 -41.33 -7.06 -34.36
N LYS A 889 -42.63 -7.32 -34.17
CA LYS A 889 -43.33 -8.38 -34.90
C LYS A 889 -43.34 -8.18 -36.43
N PRO A 890 -43.72 -6.99 -36.97
CA PRO A 890 -43.61 -6.74 -38.41
C PRO A 890 -42.18 -6.84 -38.95
N VAL A 891 -41.15 -6.52 -38.16
CA VAL A 891 -39.74 -6.68 -38.57
C VAL A 891 -39.45 -8.16 -38.82
N ARG A 892 -39.83 -9.05 -37.88
CA ARG A 892 -39.69 -10.51 -38.04
C ARG A 892 -40.49 -11.05 -39.23
N GLU A 893 -41.68 -10.52 -39.50
CA GLU A 893 -42.48 -10.88 -40.68
C GLU A 893 -41.80 -10.45 -42.01
N VAL A 894 -41.08 -9.33 -42.00
CA VAL A 894 -40.40 -8.80 -43.20
C VAL A 894 -39.11 -9.56 -43.46
N ASN A 895 -38.26 -9.68 -42.45
CA ASN A 895 -36.98 -10.38 -42.54
C ASN A 895 -36.52 -10.82 -41.14
N PRO A 896 -36.50 -12.13 -40.85
CA PRO A 896 -36.13 -12.63 -39.53
C PRO A 896 -34.65 -12.44 -39.19
N SER A 897 -33.77 -12.18 -40.18
CA SER A 897 -32.33 -11.99 -39.97
C SER A 897 -31.96 -10.58 -39.48
N VAL A 898 -32.87 -9.61 -39.54
CA VAL A 898 -32.62 -8.25 -39.04
C VAL A 898 -32.49 -8.27 -37.52
N GLN A 899 -31.39 -7.75 -36.97
CA GLN A 899 -31.21 -7.73 -35.53
C GLN A 899 -32.12 -6.72 -34.84
N ILE A 900 -32.59 -7.04 -33.64
CA ILE A 900 -33.40 -6.16 -32.79
C ILE A 900 -32.73 -6.05 -31.41
N TYR A 901 -32.51 -4.80 -31.01
CA TYR A 901 -31.92 -4.40 -29.73
C TYR A 901 -33.01 -3.93 -28.75
N THR A 902 -32.79 -4.19 -27.46
CA THR A 902 -33.61 -3.63 -26.37
C THR A 902 -32.81 -3.48 -25.08
N ASP A 903 -33.18 -2.49 -24.28
CA ASP A 903 -32.49 -2.01 -23.08
C ASP A 903 -33.39 -1.97 -21.84
N PRO A 904 -33.98 -3.11 -21.42
CA PRO A 904 -35.01 -3.13 -20.39
C PRO A 904 -34.46 -2.67 -19.04
N VAL A 905 -35.30 -1.96 -18.29
CA VAL A 905 -34.99 -1.48 -16.94
C VAL A 905 -35.47 -2.45 -15.87
N GLU A 906 -35.04 -2.21 -14.62
CA GLU A 906 -35.34 -3.05 -13.46
C GLU A 906 -36.83 -3.41 -13.32
N ARG A 907 -37.73 -2.47 -13.65
CA ARG A 907 -39.17 -2.63 -13.49
C ARG A 907 -39.79 -3.66 -14.44
N ALA A 908 -39.15 -3.99 -15.57
CA ALA A 908 -39.66 -5.01 -16.48
C ALA A 908 -39.76 -6.36 -15.76
N THR A 909 -40.94 -6.98 -15.80
CA THR A 909 -41.20 -8.28 -15.16
C THR A 909 -40.63 -9.42 -15.97
N LEU A 910 -40.33 -10.55 -15.33
CA LEU A 910 -39.84 -11.74 -16.04
C LEU A 910 -40.84 -12.21 -17.13
N GLN A 911 -42.14 -12.08 -16.88
CA GLN A 911 -43.18 -12.43 -17.84
C GLN A 911 -43.16 -11.52 -19.08
N GLU A 912 -42.89 -10.23 -18.91
CA GLU A 912 -42.73 -9.28 -20.01
C GLU A 912 -41.48 -9.59 -20.83
N LEU A 913 -40.35 -9.88 -20.17
CA LEU A 913 -39.12 -10.30 -20.84
C LEU A 913 -39.34 -11.58 -21.66
N GLN A 914 -40.09 -12.55 -21.13
CA GLN A 914 -40.47 -13.77 -21.84
C GLN A 914 -41.32 -13.49 -23.09
N LYS A 915 -42.23 -12.51 -23.05
CA LYS A 915 -43.03 -12.10 -24.22
C LYS A 915 -42.18 -11.42 -25.29
N MET A 916 -41.15 -10.67 -24.90
CA MET A 916 -40.24 -9.97 -25.82
C MET A 916 -39.23 -10.92 -26.47
N ALA A 917 -38.80 -11.98 -25.77
CA ALA A 917 -37.69 -12.84 -26.18
C ALA A 917 -37.72 -13.39 -27.62
N PRO A 918 -38.86 -13.77 -28.23
CA PRO A 918 -38.90 -14.22 -29.63
C PRO A 918 -38.45 -13.15 -30.64
N TYR A 919 -38.40 -11.89 -30.23
CA TYR A 919 -38.13 -10.74 -31.08
C TYR A 919 -36.80 -10.04 -30.77
N VAL A 920 -36.02 -10.50 -29.80
CA VAL A 920 -34.81 -9.80 -29.36
C VAL A 920 -33.58 -10.62 -29.74
N ASP A 921 -32.55 -9.96 -30.29
CA ASP A 921 -31.24 -10.58 -30.57
C ASP A 921 -30.14 -10.01 -29.67
N ILE A 922 -30.31 -8.77 -29.21
CA ILE A 922 -29.37 -8.07 -28.33
C ILE A 922 -30.13 -7.50 -27.14
N TRP A 923 -29.86 -8.05 -25.97
CA TRP A 923 -30.32 -7.54 -24.68
C TRP A 923 -29.26 -6.62 -24.08
N CYS A 924 -29.66 -5.44 -23.62
CA CYS A 924 -28.79 -4.53 -22.89
C CYS A 924 -29.50 -4.07 -21.61
N PRO A 925 -29.75 -4.95 -20.63
CA PRO A 925 -30.40 -4.56 -19.38
C PRO A 925 -29.59 -3.53 -18.58
N ASN A 926 -30.29 -2.67 -17.82
CA ASN A 926 -29.62 -1.76 -16.90
C ASN A 926 -28.89 -2.53 -15.79
N ARG A 927 -27.69 -2.08 -15.42
CA ARG A 927 -26.78 -2.79 -14.51
C ARG A 927 -27.41 -3.02 -13.14
N ASN A 928 -27.98 -1.98 -12.54
CA ASN A 928 -28.55 -2.04 -11.20
C ASN A 928 -29.65 -3.10 -11.06
N GLY A 929 -30.58 -3.14 -12.01
CA GLY A 929 -31.74 -4.02 -11.94
C GLY A 929 -31.46 -5.50 -12.24
N TYR A 930 -30.32 -5.81 -12.87
CA TYR A 930 -30.05 -7.15 -13.42
C TYR A 930 -28.73 -7.75 -12.93
N LEU A 931 -27.67 -6.95 -12.81
CA LEU A 931 -26.31 -7.42 -12.50
C LEU A 931 -25.96 -7.25 -11.02
N LEU A 932 -26.56 -6.26 -10.35
CA LEU A 932 -26.44 -6.03 -8.91
C LEU A 932 -27.56 -6.75 -8.13
N HIS A 933 -27.68 -6.49 -6.83
CA HIS A 933 -28.60 -7.21 -5.96
C HIS A 933 -30.05 -7.08 -6.47
N GLN A 934 -30.81 -8.19 -6.48
CA GLN A 934 -32.23 -8.34 -6.92
C GLN A 934 -32.50 -8.78 -8.39
N GLY A 935 -31.49 -8.84 -9.27
CA GLY A 935 -31.68 -9.12 -10.70
C GLY A 935 -31.33 -10.52 -11.24
N ALA A 936 -30.82 -11.43 -10.39
CA ALA A 936 -30.15 -12.66 -10.84
C ALA A 936 -31.03 -13.60 -11.68
N GLU A 937 -32.32 -13.73 -11.34
CA GLU A 937 -33.26 -14.58 -12.10
C GLU A 937 -33.50 -14.04 -13.51
N LYS A 938 -33.69 -12.71 -13.64
CA LYS A 938 -33.89 -12.05 -14.93
C LYS A 938 -32.64 -12.18 -15.79
N LEU A 939 -31.45 -11.93 -15.23
CA LEU A 939 -30.20 -12.10 -15.96
C LEU A 939 -29.98 -13.54 -16.43
N ALA A 940 -30.28 -14.53 -15.57
CA ALA A 940 -30.20 -15.94 -15.94
C ALA A 940 -31.15 -16.29 -17.10
N PHE A 941 -32.36 -15.73 -17.09
CA PHE A 941 -33.30 -15.86 -18.22
C PHE A 941 -32.76 -15.23 -19.50
N LEU A 942 -32.27 -13.99 -19.47
CA LEU A 942 -31.74 -13.33 -20.67
C LEU A 942 -30.61 -14.16 -21.31
N LYS A 943 -29.71 -14.70 -20.48
CA LYS A 943 -28.62 -15.58 -20.95
C LYS A 943 -29.12 -16.91 -21.52
N SER A 944 -30.25 -17.44 -21.03
CA SER A 944 -30.80 -18.71 -21.52
C SER A 944 -31.47 -18.59 -22.90
N THR A 945 -31.77 -17.38 -23.36
CA THR A 945 -32.33 -17.14 -24.70
C THR A 945 -31.36 -17.45 -25.84
N GLY A 946 -30.06 -17.55 -25.57
CA GLY A 946 -29.02 -17.66 -26.60
C GLY A 946 -28.73 -16.35 -27.36
N SER A 947 -29.42 -15.27 -27.02
CA SER A 947 -29.18 -13.93 -27.55
C SER A 947 -27.90 -13.31 -26.98
N THR A 948 -27.41 -12.27 -27.64
CA THR A 948 -26.32 -11.46 -27.12
C THR A 948 -26.79 -10.68 -25.90
N VAL A 949 -25.98 -10.64 -24.84
CA VAL A 949 -26.29 -9.87 -23.62
C VAL A 949 -25.15 -8.90 -23.33
N TRP A 950 -25.52 -7.62 -23.29
CA TRP A 950 -24.73 -6.46 -22.88
C TRP A 950 -25.28 -5.93 -21.55
N THR A 951 -24.82 -4.78 -21.10
CA THR A 951 -25.42 -4.04 -20.00
C THR A 951 -25.14 -2.55 -20.16
N TYR A 952 -26.00 -1.67 -19.64
CA TYR A 952 -25.69 -0.24 -19.56
C TYR A 952 -26.04 0.31 -18.19
N GLU A 953 -25.66 1.54 -17.91
CA GLU A 953 -26.17 2.25 -16.74
C GLU A 953 -26.30 3.77 -16.96
N CYS A 954 -27.22 4.39 -16.22
CA CYS A 954 -27.56 5.82 -16.24
C CYS A 954 -27.60 6.44 -14.82
N GLU A 955 -26.65 6.08 -13.96
CA GLU A 955 -26.62 6.55 -12.57
C GLU A 955 -26.24 8.02 -12.43
N GLY A 956 -27.02 8.73 -11.61
CA GLY A 956 -26.78 10.15 -11.30
C GLY A 956 -25.43 10.41 -10.64
N ASN A 957 -25.14 11.70 -10.43
CA ASN A 957 -23.85 12.19 -9.94
C ASN A 957 -22.68 11.70 -10.80
N ALA A 958 -22.84 11.72 -12.13
CA ALA A 958 -21.95 11.05 -13.06
C ALA A 958 -20.48 11.50 -12.91
N LYS A 959 -20.24 12.79 -12.61
CA LYS A 959 -18.89 13.34 -12.40
C LYS A 959 -18.24 12.96 -11.06
N HIS A 960 -19.03 12.47 -10.09
CA HIS A 960 -18.56 11.98 -8.79
C HIS A 960 -18.44 10.46 -8.72
N GLN A 961 -19.03 9.75 -9.69
CA GLN A 961 -18.83 8.31 -9.80
C GLN A 961 -17.33 8.01 -9.96
N SER A 962 -16.86 7.05 -9.17
CA SER A 962 -15.46 6.61 -9.16
C SER A 962 -15.01 6.18 -10.56
N PRO A 963 -13.93 6.76 -11.13
CA PRO A 963 -13.38 6.30 -12.40
C PRO A 963 -13.03 4.80 -12.39
N LEU A 964 -12.42 4.31 -11.30
CA LEU A 964 -12.04 2.89 -11.23
C LEU A 964 -13.21 1.99 -10.84
N GLY A 965 -14.06 2.44 -9.93
CA GLY A 965 -15.16 1.65 -9.37
C GLY A 965 -16.38 1.60 -10.29
N TYR A 966 -16.79 2.72 -10.88
CA TYR A 966 -17.96 2.75 -11.74
C TYR A 966 -17.60 2.45 -13.20
N TYR A 967 -16.64 3.18 -13.75
CA TYR A 967 -16.38 3.20 -15.19
C TYR A 967 -15.47 2.04 -15.63
N ARG A 968 -14.24 1.95 -15.11
CA ARG A 968 -13.28 0.88 -15.47
C ARG A 968 -13.75 -0.50 -15.03
N ALA A 969 -14.24 -0.63 -13.79
CA ALA A 969 -14.67 -1.92 -13.24
C ALA A 969 -15.95 -2.48 -13.89
N GLN A 970 -16.72 -1.69 -14.66
CA GLN A 970 -17.86 -2.22 -15.40
C GLN A 970 -17.44 -3.26 -16.45
N SER A 971 -16.27 -3.10 -17.07
CA SER A 971 -15.70 -4.12 -17.97
C SER A 971 -15.35 -5.42 -17.23
N TRP A 972 -14.80 -5.31 -16.02
CA TRP A 972 -14.52 -6.46 -15.15
C TRP A 972 -15.79 -7.17 -14.68
N LEU A 973 -16.82 -6.41 -14.31
CA LEU A 973 -18.14 -6.96 -13.96
C LEU A 973 -18.76 -7.68 -15.16
N THR A 974 -18.64 -7.10 -16.35
CA THR A 974 -19.13 -7.67 -17.60
C THR A 974 -18.44 -9.00 -17.92
N TRP A 975 -17.11 -9.07 -17.74
CA TRP A 975 -16.36 -10.33 -17.81
C TRP A 975 -16.87 -11.34 -16.78
N PHE A 976 -16.96 -10.94 -15.51
CA PHE A 976 -17.39 -11.79 -14.41
C PHE A 976 -18.82 -12.35 -14.59
N ARG A 977 -19.70 -11.60 -15.25
CA ARG A 977 -21.07 -12.02 -15.58
C ARG A 977 -21.18 -12.74 -16.93
N GLY A 978 -20.10 -12.85 -17.70
CA GLY A 978 -20.06 -13.49 -19.01
C GLY A 978 -20.91 -12.75 -20.05
N LEU A 979 -20.81 -11.41 -20.07
CA LEU A 979 -21.47 -10.52 -21.01
C LEU A 979 -20.47 -10.01 -22.06
N THR A 980 -20.97 -9.46 -23.17
CA THR A 980 -20.15 -9.09 -24.35
C THR A 980 -20.26 -7.62 -24.76
N GLY A 981 -20.91 -6.80 -23.95
CA GLY A 981 -20.99 -5.37 -24.20
C GLY A 981 -21.35 -4.57 -22.96
N ILE A 982 -20.93 -3.31 -22.96
CA ILE A 982 -21.21 -2.31 -21.94
C ILE A 982 -21.76 -1.03 -22.57
N GLY A 983 -22.51 -0.26 -21.79
CA GLY A 983 -23.05 1.01 -22.22
C GLY A 983 -23.10 2.07 -21.12
N PHE A 984 -23.03 3.33 -21.53
CA PHE A 984 -23.08 4.48 -20.62
C PHE A 984 -23.97 5.59 -21.19
N TRP A 985 -24.95 6.03 -20.40
CA TRP A 985 -25.70 7.26 -20.66
C TRP A 985 -24.94 8.44 -20.01
N SER A 986 -24.32 9.38 -20.75
CA SER A 986 -24.26 9.53 -22.21
C SER A 986 -22.89 10.10 -22.62
N TYR A 987 -22.51 10.01 -23.91
CA TYR A 987 -21.24 10.59 -24.38
C TYR A 987 -21.26 12.12 -24.28
N CYS A 988 -22.22 12.76 -24.93
CA CYS A 988 -22.38 14.23 -24.89
C CYS A 988 -23.79 14.71 -25.28
N THR A 989 -24.87 14.11 -24.77
CA THR A 989 -26.23 14.37 -25.32
C THR A 989 -26.82 15.74 -25.00
N HIS A 990 -26.28 16.45 -24.00
CA HIS A 990 -26.87 17.70 -23.53
C HIS A 990 -26.43 18.93 -24.33
N ASN A 991 -27.34 19.87 -24.56
CA ASN A 991 -27.05 21.16 -25.21
C ASN A 991 -26.63 22.26 -24.23
N LYS A 992 -26.64 21.99 -22.92
CA LYS A 992 -26.17 22.93 -21.90
C LYS A 992 -24.66 22.82 -21.73
N ASN A 993 -24.02 23.96 -21.55
CA ASN A 993 -22.59 24.06 -21.45
C ASN A 993 -22.07 23.41 -20.14
N PRO A 994 -21.28 22.32 -20.22
CA PRO A 994 -20.86 21.54 -19.05
C PRO A 994 -19.78 22.22 -18.21
N TRP A 995 -19.25 23.36 -18.66
CA TRP A 995 -18.27 24.17 -17.94
C TRP A 995 -18.90 25.10 -16.89
N PHE A 996 -20.23 25.22 -16.85
CA PHE A 996 -20.96 26.09 -15.93
C PHE A 996 -21.90 25.28 -15.02
N MET A 997 -22.25 25.86 -13.86
CA MET A 997 -23.13 25.23 -12.88
C MET A 997 -24.47 24.84 -13.53
N PRO A 998 -24.97 23.61 -13.29
CA PRO A 998 -26.22 23.15 -13.87
C PRO A 998 -27.44 23.77 -13.15
N ASP A 999 -28.47 24.15 -13.91
CA ASP A 999 -29.73 24.70 -13.38
C ASP A 999 -30.67 23.61 -12.80
N GLY A 1000 -30.14 22.61 -12.09
CA GLY A 1000 -30.92 21.59 -11.38
C GLY A 1000 -31.33 20.33 -12.17
N GLY A 1001 -30.57 19.95 -13.20
CA GLY A 1001 -30.74 18.69 -13.94
C GLY A 1001 -29.49 17.80 -13.89
N HIS A 1002 -29.64 16.52 -14.21
CA HIS A 1002 -28.54 15.57 -14.16
C HIS A 1002 -27.43 15.87 -15.18
N ASP A 1003 -26.18 15.61 -14.81
CA ASP A 1003 -25.00 15.99 -15.58
C ASP A 1003 -24.38 14.85 -16.42
N TYR A 1004 -25.25 14.01 -17.01
CA TYR A 1004 -24.90 12.86 -17.84
C TYR A 1004 -24.10 13.19 -19.10
N LEU A 1005 -22.77 13.27 -18.98
CA LEU A 1005 -21.83 13.43 -20.08
C LEU A 1005 -20.49 12.78 -19.73
N LEU A 1006 -19.79 12.22 -20.71
CA LEU A 1006 -18.46 11.63 -20.54
C LEU A 1006 -17.34 12.57 -21.00
N ILE A 1007 -17.63 13.51 -21.89
CA ILE A 1007 -16.64 14.43 -22.46
C ILE A 1007 -17.10 15.89 -22.40
N TYR A 1008 -16.19 16.82 -22.62
CA TYR A 1008 -16.44 18.25 -22.62
C TYR A 1008 -16.20 18.86 -24.02
N SER A 1009 -16.93 19.93 -24.33
CA SER A 1009 -16.71 20.70 -25.56
C SER A 1009 -15.55 21.67 -25.39
N GLY A 1010 -14.67 21.79 -26.39
CA GLY A 1010 -13.55 22.73 -26.36
C GLY A 1010 -12.99 23.00 -27.76
N ARG A 1011 -11.68 23.26 -27.84
CA ARG A 1011 -10.95 23.18 -29.12
C ARG A 1011 -10.77 21.69 -29.45
N GLY A 1012 -11.73 21.10 -30.17
CA GLY A 1012 -11.87 19.65 -30.28
C GLY A 1012 -12.73 19.06 -29.16
N VAL A 1013 -12.53 17.76 -28.92
CA VAL A 1013 -13.10 17.02 -27.78
C VAL A 1013 -12.13 17.14 -26.61
N VAL A 1014 -12.66 17.43 -25.43
CA VAL A 1014 -11.91 17.39 -24.17
C VAL A 1014 -12.34 16.13 -23.42
N SER A 1015 -11.40 15.17 -23.29
CA SER A 1015 -11.63 13.91 -22.56
C SER A 1015 -11.84 14.16 -21.06
N SER A 1016 -12.22 13.11 -20.35
CA SER A 1016 -12.38 13.11 -18.90
C SER A 1016 -11.70 11.90 -18.27
N LYS A 1017 -11.40 11.96 -16.97
CA LYS A 1017 -10.89 10.79 -16.22
C LYS A 1017 -11.82 9.58 -16.36
N ARG A 1018 -13.13 9.82 -16.45
CA ARG A 1018 -14.15 8.78 -16.60
C ARG A 1018 -14.10 8.12 -17.98
N TRP A 1019 -13.87 8.91 -19.04
CA TRP A 1019 -13.76 8.41 -20.40
C TRP A 1019 -12.46 7.63 -20.64
N GLU A 1020 -11.34 8.12 -20.10
CA GLU A 1020 -10.07 7.38 -20.08
C GLU A 1020 -10.22 6.05 -19.31
N ALA A 1021 -10.93 6.05 -18.17
CA ALA A 1021 -11.18 4.84 -17.40
C ALA A 1021 -12.02 3.79 -18.14
N ILE A 1022 -12.97 4.23 -18.98
CA ILE A 1022 -13.74 3.33 -19.86
C ILE A 1022 -12.79 2.67 -20.86
N ARG A 1023 -11.95 3.43 -21.55
CA ARG A 1023 -10.98 2.88 -22.52
C ARG A 1023 -10.09 1.82 -21.88
N ASP A 1024 -9.46 2.14 -20.74
CA ASP A 1024 -8.63 1.19 -20.01
C ASP A 1024 -9.40 -0.10 -19.68
N GLY A 1025 -10.67 0.02 -19.27
CA GLY A 1025 -11.53 -1.13 -19.01
C GLY A 1025 -11.82 -1.97 -20.26
N ILE A 1026 -12.02 -1.34 -21.43
CA ILE A 1026 -12.21 -2.03 -22.72
C ILE A 1026 -10.95 -2.82 -23.08
N GLU A 1027 -9.78 -2.18 -22.98
CA GLU A 1027 -8.48 -2.80 -23.25
C GLU A 1027 -8.24 -4.01 -22.33
N GLU A 1028 -8.56 -3.88 -21.04
CA GLU A 1028 -8.47 -4.96 -20.05
C GLU A 1028 -9.39 -6.15 -20.36
N TYR A 1029 -10.63 -5.89 -20.78
CA TYR A 1029 -11.52 -6.96 -21.24
C TYR A 1029 -10.91 -7.68 -22.45
N GLY A 1030 -10.30 -6.94 -23.39
CA GLY A 1030 -9.56 -7.50 -24.51
C GLY A 1030 -8.44 -8.43 -24.06
N LEU A 1031 -7.65 -8.00 -23.08
CA LEU A 1031 -6.59 -8.84 -22.49
C LEU A 1031 -7.15 -10.12 -21.86
N LEU A 1032 -8.29 -10.07 -21.16
CA LEU A 1032 -8.92 -11.26 -20.58
C LEU A 1032 -9.35 -12.26 -21.66
N VAL A 1033 -9.94 -11.78 -22.76
CA VAL A 1033 -10.31 -12.63 -23.92
C VAL A 1033 -9.07 -13.31 -24.51
N GLN A 1034 -7.98 -12.57 -24.69
CA GLN A 1034 -6.75 -13.14 -25.25
C GLN A 1034 -6.07 -14.11 -24.28
N LEU A 1035 -6.12 -13.83 -22.98
CA LEU A 1035 -5.61 -14.74 -21.95
C LEU A 1035 -6.41 -16.04 -21.90
N GLN A 1036 -7.74 -15.97 -22.02
CA GLN A 1036 -8.58 -17.16 -22.12
C GLN A 1036 -8.22 -17.99 -23.37
N LYS A 1037 -8.02 -17.37 -24.53
CA LYS A 1037 -7.57 -18.07 -25.74
C LYS A 1037 -6.21 -18.75 -25.55
N ALA A 1038 -5.26 -18.07 -24.90
CA ALA A 1038 -3.95 -18.63 -24.59
C ALA A 1038 -4.06 -19.84 -23.63
N VAL A 1039 -4.94 -19.74 -22.63
CA VAL A 1039 -5.26 -20.85 -21.72
C VAL A 1039 -5.84 -22.03 -22.48
N ASP A 1040 -6.82 -21.80 -23.36
CA ASP A 1040 -7.49 -22.87 -24.11
C ASP A 1040 -6.51 -23.59 -25.04
N ALA A 1041 -5.60 -22.84 -25.68
CA ALA A 1041 -4.55 -23.40 -26.53
C ALA A 1041 -3.51 -24.23 -25.74
N ALA A 1042 -3.19 -23.81 -24.52
CA ALA A 1042 -2.20 -24.49 -23.66
C ALA A 1042 -2.79 -25.64 -22.81
N ALA A 1043 -4.11 -25.65 -22.57
CA ALA A 1043 -4.77 -26.56 -21.63
C ALA A 1043 -4.59 -28.06 -21.96
N ALA A 1044 -4.35 -28.40 -23.22
CA ALA A 1044 -4.10 -29.78 -23.64
C ALA A 1044 -2.69 -30.30 -23.29
N LYS A 1045 -1.78 -29.43 -22.83
CA LYS A 1045 -0.37 -29.74 -22.56
C LYS A 1045 -0.14 -29.93 -21.06
N PRO A 1046 0.21 -31.15 -20.58
CA PRO A 1046 0.45 -31.40 -19.15
C PRO A 1046 1.54 -30.51 -18.55
N GLU A 1047 2.58 -30.20 -19.32
CA GLU A 1047 3.68 -29.31 -18.92
C GLU A 1047 3.23 -27.86 -18.65
N ALA A 1048 2.14 -27.41 -19.26
CA ALA A 1048 1.59 -26.07 -19.07
C ALA A 1048 0.64 -25.96 -17.87
N ALA A 1049 0.36 -27.06 -17.14
CA ALA A 1049 -0.69 -27.13 -16.12
C ALA A 1049 -0.56 -26.03 -15.03
N LYS A 1050 0.67 -25.71 -14.61
CA LYS A 1050 0.93 -24.65 -13.62
C LYS A 1050 0.62 -23.25 -14.17
N ALA A 1051 1.06 -22.95 -15.40
CA ALA A 1051 0.79 -21.67 -16.05
C ALA A 1051 -0.71 -21.49 -16.34
N VAL A 1052 -1.37 -22.56 -16.81
CA VAL A 1052 -2.83 -22.60 -17.01
C VAL A 1052 -3.59 -22.37 -15.71
N ALA A 1053 -3.17 -23.00 -14.61
CA ALA A 1053 -3.82 -22.80 -13.30
C ALA A 1053 -3.67 -21.34 -12.81
N ALA A 1054 -2.47 -20.76 -12.95
CA ALA A 1054 -2.22 -19.37 -12.60
C ALA A 1054 -3.08 -18.39 -13.44
N ALA A 1055 -3.15 -18.60 -14.75
CA ALA A 1055 -3.97 -17.80 -15.64
C ALA A 1055 -5.48 -17.95 -15.36
N ARG A 1056 -5.95 -19.16 -15.05
CA ARG A 1056 -7.35 -19.39 -14.64
C ARG A 1056 -7.71 -18.64 -13.36
N ASN A 1057 -6.82 -18.63 -12.37
CA ASN A 1057 -7.02 -17.84 -11.15
C ASN A 1057 -7.18 -16.33 -11.43
N ILE A 1058 -6.50 -15.81 -12.47
CA ILE A 1058 -6.70 -14.42 -12.91
C ILE A 1058 -8.09 -14.24 -13.52
N LEU A 1059 -8.45 -15.12 -14.46
CA LEU A 1059 -9.72 -15.08 -15.19
C LEU A 1059 -10.95 -15.27 -14.28
N THR A 1060 -10.78 -15.89 -13.11
CA THR A 1060 -11.84 -16.14 -12.12
C THR A 1060 -11.69 -15.28 -10.85
N GLU A 1061 -10.86 -15.69 -9.90
CA GLU A 1061 -10.79 -15.12 -8.55
C GLU A 1061 -10.35 -13.66 -8.58
N GLN A 1062 -9.28 -13.33 -9.31
CA GLN A 1062 -8.78 -11.95 -9.36
C GLN A 1062 -9.73 -11.03 -10.12
N ALA A 1063 -10.27 -11.49 -11.26
CA ALA A 1063 -11.30 -10.74 -12.00
C ALA A 1063 -12.54 -10.48 -11.13
N SER A 1064 -12.96 -11.45 -10.31
CA SER A 1064 -14.09 -11.26 -9.38
C SER A 1064 -13.82 -10.19 -8.32
N VAL A 1065 -12.57 -10.05 -7.85
CA VAL A 1065 -12.19 -8.99 -6.91
C VAL A 1065 -12.40 -7.62 -7.54
N LEU A 1066 -11.94 -7.42 -8.78
CA LEU A 1066 -12.08 -6.14 -9.48
C LEU A 1066 -13.53 -5.86 -9.89
N ALA A 1067 -14.26 -6.89 -10.34
CA ALA A 1067 -15.69 -6.79 -10.63
C ALA A 1067 -16.49 -6.28 -9.43
N ARG A 1068 -16.06 -6.58 -8.20
CA ARG A 1068 -16.76 -6.11 -7.00
C ARG A 1068 -16.70 -4.59 -6.81
N TYR A 1069 -15.68 -3.91 -7.36
CA TYR A 1069 -15.60 -2.45 -7.27
C TYR A 1069 -16.75 -1.74 -7.99
N CYS A 1070 -17.40 -2.43 -8.94
CA CYS A 1070 -18.59 -1.97 -9.66
C CYS A 1070 -19.87 -2.18 -8.85
N GLY A 1071 -19.90 -1.62 -7.63
CA GLY A 1071 -21.10 -1.54 -6.79
C GLY A 1071 -21.48 -2.81 -6.02
N LEU A 1072 -20.65 -3.87 -6.03
CA LEU A 1072 -20.87 -5.07 -5.21
C LEU A 1072 -20.07 -5.06 -3.90
N ASP A 1073 -19.12 -4.14 -3.75
CA ASP A 1073 -18.39 -3.91 -2.50
C ASP A 1073 -19.16 -2.93 -1.57
N LYS A 1074 -18.75 -2.86 -0.30
CA LYS A 1074 -19.36 -1.95 0.68
C LYS A 1074 -18.99 -0.48 0.47
N ALA A 1075 -17.93 -0.21 -0.30
CA ALA A 1075 -17.44 1.14 -0.52
C ALA A 1075 -18.28 1.87 -1.57
N GLY A 1076 -18.95 1.13 -2.46
CA GLY A 1076 -19.79 1.67 -3.52
C GLY A 1076 -18.97 2.43 -4.57
N THR A 1077 -19.67 3.24 -5.35
CA THR A 1077 -19.10 3.98 -6.47
C THR A 1077 -19.09 5.50 -6.27
N LEU A 1078 -19.78 6.01 -5.25
CA LEU A 1078 -19.85 7.43 -4.91
C LEU A 1078 -18.94 7.77 -3.71
N PRO A 1079 -18.60 9.06 -3.51
CA PRO A 1079 -17.97 9.50 -2.28
C PRO A 1079 -18.82 9.11 -1.07
N GLY A 1080 -18.24 8.39 -0.10
CA GLY A 1080 -18.89 8.07 1.16
C GLY A 1080 -19.02 9.28 2.10
N MET A 1081 -19.71 9.12 3.23
CA MET A 1081 -19.83 10.17 4.26
C MET A 1081 -18.47 10.60 4.86
N ASP A 1082 -17.43 9.78 4.68
CA ASP A 1082 -16.06 10.05 5.14
C ASP A 1082 -15.30 11.09 4.28
N GLY A 1083 -15.92 11.61 3.22
CA GLY A 1083 -15.42 12.73 2.42
C GLY A 1083 -14.34 12.39 1.39
N MET A 1084 -13.80 13.42 0.73
CA MET A 1084 -12.90 13.28 -0.42
C MET A 1084 -11.55 12.62 -0.08
N ALA A 1085 -11.02 12.84 1.13
CA ALA A 1085 -9.77 12.22 1.58
C ALA A 1085 -9.86 10.69 1.63
N ALA A 1086 -10.98 10.18 2.16
CA ALA A 1086 -11.27 8.75 2.21
C ALA A 1086 -11.44 8.17 0.80
N LEU A 1087 -12.09 8.90 -0.10
CA LEU A 1087 -12.23 8.51 -1.51
C LEU A 1087 -10.87 8.43 -2.22
N ARG A 1088 -9.98 9.41 -2.08
CA ARG A 1088 -8.62 9.34 -2.67
C ARG A 1088 -7.85 8.12 -2.17
N THR A 1089 -7.93 7.83 -0.88
CA THR A 1089 -7.29 6.66 -0.27
C THR A 1089 -7.88 5.35 -0.81
N LEU A 1090 -9.21 5.31 -1.05
CA LEU A 1090 -9.87 4.17 -1.67
C LEU A 1090 -9.39 3.96 -3.12
N GLU A 1091 -9.32 5.03 -3.90
CA GLU A 1091 -8.87 4.98 -5.30
C GLU A 1091 -7.40 4.56 -5.43
N ASP A 1092 -6.53 4.93 -4.47
CA ASP A 1092 -5.16 4.41 -4.41
C ASP A 1092 -5.11 2.89 -4.23
N ARG A 1093 -5.91 2.37 -3.30
CA ARG A 1093 -5.98 0.91 -3.07
C ARG A 1093 -6.53 0.18 -4.29
N ARG A 1094 -7.57 0.74 -4.94
CA ARG A 1094 -8.14 0.17 -6.17
C ARG A 1094 -7.10 0.17 -7.30
N HIS A 1095 -6.42 1.29 -7.52
CA HIS A 1095 -5.38 1.41 -8.54
C HIS A 1095 -4.24 0.42 -8.30
N GLN A 1096 -3.73 0.32 -7.06
CA GLN A 1096 -2.69 -0.64 -6.70
C GLN A 1096 -3.12 -2.08 -6.99
N LYS A 1097 -4.37 -2.44 -6.67
CA LYS A 1097 -4.87 -3.78 -6.91
C LYS A 1097 -5.00 -4.08 -8.41
N ILE A 1098 -5.51 -3.15 -9.21
CA ILE A 1098 -5.61 -3.28 -10.67
C ILE A 1098 -4.23 -3.49 -11.28
N THR A 1099 -3.24 -2.67 -10.89
CA THR A 1099 -1.84 -2.82 -11.35
C THR A 1099 -1.26 -4.19 -10.99
N GLN A 1100 -1.54 -4.71 -9.78
CA GLN A 1100 -1.09 -6.05 -9.39
C GLN A 1100 -1.69 -7.16 -10.29
N VAL A 1101 -2.99 -7.06 -10.61
CA VAL A 1101 -3.66 -8.03 -11.49
C VAL A 1101 -3.12 -7.93 -12.91
N ARG A 1102 -2.93 -6.72 -13.45
CA ARG A 1102 -2.30 -6.49 -14.77
C ARG A 1102 -0.90 -7.09 -14.85
N ASN A 1103 -0.06 -6.90 -13.83
CA ASN A 1103 1.26 -7.52 -13.76
C ASN A 1103 1.19 -9.05 -13.73
N SER A 1104 0.18 -9.60 -13.07
CA SER A 1104 -0.08 -11.04 -13.06
C SER A 1104 -0.48 -11.53 -14.46
N MET A 1105 -1.29 -10.76 -15.19
CA MET A 1105 -1.66 -11.05 -16.59
C MET A 1105 -0.45 -11.05 -17.51
N ALA A 1106 0.44 -10.05 -17.39
CA ALA A 1106 1.65 -9.98 -18.20
C ALA A 1106 2.55 -11.20 -18.01
N ASN A 1107 2.80 -11.58 -16.75
CA ASN A 1107 3.56 -12.78 -16.43
C ASN A 1107 2.88 -14.06 -16.95
N ALA A 1108 1.55 -14.13 -16.91
CA ALA A 1108 0.80 -15.27 -17.43
C ALA A 1108 0.91 -15.37 -18.96
N PHE A 1109 0.88 -14.25 -19.69
CA PHE A 1109 1.13 -14.24 -21.13
C PHE A 1109 2.54 -14.73 -21.47
N ASP A 1110 3.57 -14.23 -20.77
CA ASP A 1110 4.94 -14.66 -20.99
C ASP A 1110 5.09 -16.17 -20.77
N GLN A 1111 4.56 -16.71 -19.66
CA GLN A 1111 4.60 -18.14 -19.36
C GLN A 1111 3.84 -18.98 -20.38
N LEU A 1112 2.63 -18.56 -20.79
CA LEU A 1112 1.84 -19.31 -21.77
C LEU A 1112 2.43 -19.26 -23.18
N SER A 1113 3.17 -18.20 -23.53
CA SER A 1113 3.81 -18.05 -24.83
C SER A 1113 4.83 -19.17 -25.14
N GLU A 1114 5.51 -19.69 -24.12
CA GLU A 1114 6.44 -20.82 -24.22
C GLU A 1114 5.77 -22.10 -24.75
N TYR A 1115 4.45 -22.22 -24.55
CA TYR A 1115 3.65 -23.36 -24.96
C TYR A 1115 2.79 -23.07 -26.20
N SER A 1116 2.83 -21.85 -26.74
CA SER A 1116 2.02 -21.43 -27.90
C SER A 1116 2.66 -21.80 -29.25
N THR A 1117 3.99 -21.98 -29.29
CA THR A 1117 4.66 -22.42 -30.52
C THR A 1117 4.48 -23.92 -30.76
N SER A 1118 3.69 -24.27 -31.78
CA SER A 1118 3.91 -25.52 -32.52
C SER A 1118 5.26 -25.41 -33.22
N LYS A 1119 6.18 -26.34 -32.96
CA LYS A 1119 7.12 -26.76 -33.99
C LYS A 1119 6.38 -27.63 -35.00
#